data_AF-G4N432-F1
#
_entry.id   AF-G4N432-F1
#
_cell.length_a   1.000
_cell.length_b   1.000
_cell.length_c   1.000
_cell.angle_alpha   90.00
_cell.angle_beta   90.00
_cell.angle_gamma   90.00
#
_symmetry.space_group_name_H-M   'P 1'
#
loop_
_entity.id
_entity.type
_entity.pdbx_description
1 polymer ?
#
loop_
_entity_poly.entity_id
_entity_poly.type
_entity_poly.pdbx_seq_one_letter_code
_entity_poly.pdbx_strand_id
1 'polypeptide(L)'
;MASQFRIQKPYELTALPKTLDQSEDTYVVGDVFGQSAGVSSKKRKRSELAVGINGEALNLYNVASSRLITSYPVPPSSSFTCPPVSLRLKNSDGGITRYTYSSTLEPRPKVTLYRDALGASGVNASTTVSQPLPRSQRVMYLAATQSTSTAAYSDLLAVTRTGDVLCLDGESLKQKWQSSAGILKQDTALPASANFRIDFAQAASAADIVQGIFGGDQEQLGLFLPKAKDQTINADILVLLSCAEVDGKELRHIHIVATTKAADGSPANGQGLAQIRVLPFPSRPSKEDGISTYRLDAASGSLMELFVDTVTAYDISSAIPRVDSKLHVSKATSFLRLSKTSVLAATSSELAVYNPLYRSLQASLPVEAAEKQESTMKLVAYFARLEMAVAVRGTSLVAVQLEAPKGRSKKRRAEGLLIDSIGRGVTAPITKTNKRGGNFDPLSFSTQTPPSLESIYGLGSWIDDAKLAEENIKAGDYAEFEKFMAFSFQVHCDDGLEHDGTQDENTAMDVDETSSTSVAATGAGPRRSTRGDGRVCWVFKDRELPQWRFPQQLEPVDRRMVIYAIQRAFNVASVTASTLLGWQLRCRLPWSGTIQYLALAGHLTTANLQTALEIDNTDLSGSEDILAEQLPQVLSEIDPTLDLLLVWLAATKLGPVEILSAVKIIMRSLELIQDPQQMTRNLLTGSGANGTENGNQENGQIGMELDLLEEELHLTEHYLGDDSSTRAEGLSIAFGKLGTCPAVANVRAIRQIFKPEETLSLIYLLRMELNRDGWTSRYLDGARLKEEDDLDAVPDSSIRLIADLLCQCIDSVGPGGWLINDMLSLAAGSDDQPDSADFLNSMKLEVSAALEGVEEAVYLRGVLAEVVKYSSSLSKGITPGGQAATNGPVEGHTNTTTAMLPLGSKATRNAVSKKKVVSGGEVKTRTPREVGHLTSKKVADYTFERILV
;
A
#
# COMPACT_ATOMS: atom_id res chain seq x y z
N MET A 1 5.84 -2.48 13.56
CA MET A 1 4.72 -2.13 12.66
C MET A 1 4.49 -0.62 12.74
N ALA A 2 4.53 0.08 11.61
CA ALA A 2 4.28 1.51 11.55
C ALA A 2 2.81 1.80 11.91
N SER A 3 2.58 2.61 12.94
CA SER A 3 1.25 2.96 13.41
C SER A 3 0.60 3.94 12.43
N GLN A 4 -0.50 3.55 11.80
CA GLN A 4 -1.20 4.38 10.80
C GLN A 4 -2.25 5.27 11.46
N PHE A 5 -2.49 6.45 10.87
CA PHE A 5 -3.72 7.19 11.12
C PHE A 5 -4.90 6.36 10.61
N ARG A 6 -6.01 6.36 11.35
CA ARG A 6 -7.26 5.77 10.85
C ARG A 6 -8.25 6.90 10.58
N ILE A 7 -8.67 6.98 9.32
CA ILE A 7 -9.72 7.88 8.87
C ILE A 7 -11.01 7.05 8.84
N GLN A 8 -12.00 7.42 9.64
CA GLN A 8 -13.31 6.77 9.58
C GLN A 8 -14.15 7.39 8.45
N LYS A 9 -15.16 6.64 7.98
CA LYS A 9 -16.07 7.10 6.94
C LYS A 9 -16.75 8.42 7.35
N PRO A 10 -16.72 9.47 6.50
CA PRO A 10 -17.40 10.72 6.79
C PRO A 10 -18.89 10.47 7.03
N TYR A 11 -19.44 11.03 8.11
CA TYR A 11 -20.87 10.92 8.42
C TYR A 11 -21.51 12.30 8.58
N GLU A 12 -22.78 12.40 8.22
CA GLU A 12 -23.53 13.65 8.30
C GLU A 12 -23.84 14.00 9.77
N LEU A 13 -23.43 15.19 10.21
CA LEU A 13 -23.82 15.76 11.51
C LEU A 13 -25.23 16.32 11.43
N THR A 14 -25.47 17.19 10.45
CA THR A 14 -26.73 17.91 10.26
C THR A 14 -26.87 18.35 8.81
N ALA A 15 -28.06 18.18 8.25
CA ALA A 15 -28.43 18.79 6.97
C ALA A 15 -28.52 20.31 7.13
N LEU A 16 -27.82 21.03 6.26
CA LEU A 16 -27.92 22.47 6.14
C LEU A 16 -29.11 22.82 5.22
N PRO A 17 -29.89 23.85 5.59
CA PRO A 17 -30.95 24.36 4.75
C PRO A 17 -30.51 24.74 3.32
N LYS A 18 -31.38 24.49 2.34
CA LYS A 18 -31.10 24.68 0.92
C LYS A 18 -31.45 26.10 0.48
N THR A 19 -30.48 26.81 -0.08
CA THR A 19 -30.65 28.16 -0.62
C THR A 19 -31.05 28.14 -2.09
N LEU A 20 -31.67 29.23 -2.54
CA LEU A 20 -32.09 29.41 -3.95
C LEU A 20 -30.90 29.50 -4.91
N ASP A 21 -29.75 29.97 -4.40
CA ASP A 21 -28.49 30.13 -5.14
C ASP A 21 -27.52 29.01 -4.73
N GLN A 22 -27.19 28.09 -5.65
CA GLN A 22 -26.34 26.91 -5.42
C GLN A 22 -24.90 27.14 -5.88
N SER A 23 -24.27 28.23 -5.42
CA SER A 23 -22.83 28.46 -5.69
C SER A 23 -21.95 27.87 -4.58
N GLU A 24 -20.65 27.66 -4.84
CA GLU A 24 -19.72 27.07 -3.87
C GLU A 24 -19.53 27.89 -2.57
N ASP A 25 -19.95 29.15 -2.56
CA ASP A 25 -19.83 30.08 -1.44
C ASP A 25 -21.16 30.33 -0.69
N THR A 26 -22.12 29.43 -0.84
CA THR A 26 -23.42 29.47 -0.14
C THR A 26 -23.29 29.41 1.38
N TYR A 27 -22.29 28.70 1.91
CA TYR A 27 -22.09 28.49 3.35
C TYR A 27 -20.77 29.09 3.82
N VAL A 28 -20.85 29.93 4.85
CA VAL A 28 -19.68 30.50 5.50
C VAL A 28 -19.65 30.09 6.97
N VAL A 29 -18.59 29.41 7.37
CA VAL A 29 -18.49 28.83 8.73
C VAL A 29 -17.40 29.52 9.53
N GLY A 30 -17.74 29.95 10.73
CA GLY A 30 -16.83 30.57 11.68
C GLY A 30 -16.82 29.89 13.05
N ASP A 31 -15.84 30.32 13.86
CA ASP A 31 -15.53 29.70 15.14
C ASP A 31 -16.30 30.34 16.30
N VAL A 32 -16.66 29.51 17.29
CA VAL A 32 -17.23 29.95 18.55
C VAL A 32 -16.18 29.90 19.65
N PHE A 33 -16.02 31.00 20.39
CA PHE A 33 -15.11 31.07 21.52
C PHE A 33 -15.87 31.18 22.85
N GLY A 34 -15.30 30.59 23.90
CA GLY A 34 -15.78 30.73 25.26
C GLY A 34 -14.84 31.60 26.10
N GLN A 35 -15.42 32.40 26.97
CA GLN A 35 -14.71 33.20 27.97
C GLN A 35 -15.49 33.16 29.29
N SER A 36 -14.79 33.09 30.42
CA SER A 36 -15.38 33.22 31.76
C SER A 36 -15.24 34.67 32.26
N ALA A 37 -16.19 35.16 33.05
CA ALA A 37 -16.03 36.43 33.75
C ALA A 37 -14.89 36.31 34.78
N GLY A 38 -13.88 37.16 34.67
CA GLY A 38 -12.72 37.21 35.55
C GLY A 38 -11.49 37.83 34.88
N VAL A 39 -10.66 38.53 35.65
CA VAL A 39 -9.52 39.37 35.21
C VAL A 39 -8.44 38.60 34.41
N SER A 40 -8.40 37.26 34.50
CA SER A 40 -7.36 36.40 33.89
C SER A 40 -7.90 35.33 32.92
N SER A 41 -9.14 35.46 32.43
CA SER A 41 -9.79 34.42 31.64
C SER A 41 -9.44 34.51 30.14
N LYS A 42 -8.60 33.57 29.65
CA LYS A 42 -8.18 33.45 28.23
C LYS A 42 -9.36 32.97 27.36
N LYS A 43 -9.58 33.64 26.22
CA LYS A 43 -10.51 33.23 25.17
C LYS A 43 -10.10 31.86 24.59
N ARG A 44 -11.01 30.88 24.62
CA ARG A 44 -10.75 29.50 24.15
C ARG A 44 -11.76 29.05 23.11
N LYS A 45 -11.30 28.45 22.01
CA LYS A 45 -12.16 27.83 20.99
C LYS A 45 -12.99 26.68 21.58
N ARG A 46 -14.29 26.69 21.33
CA ARG A 46 -15.29 25.68 21.76
C ARG A 46 -15.51 24.65 20.64
N SER A 47 -16.09 23.50 20.97
CA SER A 47 -16.62 22.53 19.99
C SER A 47 -17.98 22.96 19.42
N GLU A 48 -18.12 24.23 19.09
CA GLU A 48 -19.33 24.85 18.54
C GLU A 48 -18.92 25.62 17.26
N LEU A 49 -19.81 25.66 16.27
CA LEU A 49 -19.60 26.33 14.98
C LEU A 49 -20.73 27.30 14.70
N ALA A 50 -20.39 28.45 14.11
CA ALA A 50 -21.36 29.41 13.60
C ALA A 50 -21.41 29.29 12.08
N VAL A 51 -22.55 28.88 11.53
CA VAL A 51 -22.76 28.65 10.09
C VAL A 51 -23.70 29.72 9.56
N GLY A 52 -23.17 30.62 8.74
CA GLY A 52 -23.95 31.57 7.96
C GLY A 52 -24.39 30.93 6.64
N ILE A 53 -25.70 30.96 6.39
CA ILE A 53 -26.35 30.43 5.19
C ILE A 53 -26.89 31.62 4.39
N ASN A 54 -26.35 31.86 3.21
CA ASN A 54 -26.75 33.00 2.38
C ASN A 54 -28.26 32.98 2.11
N GLY A 55 -28.94 34.09 2.36
CA GLY A 55 -30.37 34.21 2.10
C GLY A 55 -31.29 33.41 3.03
N GLU A 56 -30.81 32.91 4.17
CA GLU A 56 -31.68 32.13 5.07
C GLU A 56 -31.46 32.41 6.55
N ALA A 57 -30.33 31.99 7.13
CA ALA A 57 -30.11 32.09 8.57
C ALA A 57 -28.64 32.05 8.98
N LEU A 58 -28.37 32.54 10.18
CA LEU A 58 -27.14 32.30 10.92
C LEU A 58 -27.41 31.29 12.03
N ASN A 59 -26.82 30.11 11.94
CA ASN A 59 -27.06 28.98 12.84
C ASN A 59 -25.85 28.69 13.72
N LEU A 60 -26.06 28.46 15.01
CA LEU A 60 -25.03 27.96 15.93
C LEU A 60 -25.22 26.47 16.16
N TYR A 61 -24.23 25.64 15.82
CA TYR A 61 -24.26 24.20 16.00
C TYR A 61 -23.27 23.75 17.09
N ASN A 62 -23.69 22.79 17.91
CA ASN A 62 -22.77 22.05 18.76
C ASN A 62 -22.32 20.79 18.01
N VAL A 63 -21.02 20.71 17.73
CA VAL A 63 -20.41 19.61 16.97
C VAL A 63 -20.41 18.32 17.76
N ALA A 64 -20.20 18.38 19.08
CA ALA A 64 -20.11 17.19 19.92
C ALA A 64 -21.47 16.50 20.11
N SER A 65 -22.57 17.26 20.05
CA SER A 65 -23.93 16.74 20.25
C SER A 65 -24.78 16.78 18.99
N SER A 66 -24.21 17.12 17.83
CA SER A 66 -24.89 17.31 16.54
C SER A 66 -26.20 18.11 16.64
N ARG A 67 -26.25 19.13 17.51
CA ARG A 67 -27.49 19.86 17.84
C ARG A 67 -27.41 21.32 17.46
N LEU A 68 -28.48 21.84 16.85
CA LEU A 68 -28.70 23.27 16.65
C LEU A 68 -28.97 23.95 18.02
N ILE A 69 -28.18 24.97 18.34
CA ILE A 69 -28.26 25.74 19.58
C ILE A 69 -29.24 26.90 19.42
N THR A 70 -28.96 27.79 18.46
CA THR A 70 -29.78 28.96 18.13
C THR A 70 -29.70 29.23 16.63
N SER A 71 -30.75 29.81 16.07
CA SER A 71 -30.84 30.22 14.67
C SER A 71 -31.34 31.66 14.62
N TYR A 72 -30.66 32.50 13.84
CA TYR A 72 -31.06 33.87 13.61
C TYR A 72 -31.48 34.03 12.15
N PRO A 73 -32.72 34.45 11.86
CA PRO A 73 -33.19 34.62 10.50
C PRO A 73 -32.44 35.76 9.81
N VAL A 74 -32.10 35.55 8.56
CA VAL A 74 -31.36 36.48 7.70
C VAL A 74 -32.17 36.70 6.42
N PRO A 75 -32.29 37.94 5.92
CA PRO A 75 -33.13 38.21 4.76
C PRO A 75 -32.67 37.46 3.49
N PRO A 76 -33.60 37.08 2.59
CA PRO A 76 -33.32 36.17 1.47
C PRO A 76 -32.36 36.72 0.42
N SER A 77 -32.23 38.03 0.31
CA SER A 77 -31.37 38.69 -0.66
C SER A 77 -29.97 39.06 -0.08
N SER A 78 -29.70 38.69 1.18
CA SER A 78 -28.43 38.97 1.84
C SER A 78 -27.43 37.84 1.73
N SER A 79 -26.17 38.20 1.47
CA SER A 79 -25.03 37.27 1.44
C SER A 79 -24.04 37.61 2.56
N PHE A 80 -23.43 36.59 3.16
CA PHE A 80 -22.37 36.76 4.16
C PHE A 80 -21.06 37.16 3.47
N THR A 81 -20.40 38.21 3.95
CA THR A 81 -19.11 38.65 3.37
C THR A 81 -17.91 37.99 4.03
N CYS A 82 -18.07 37.48 5.26
CA CYS A 82 -17.01 36.83 6.02
C CYS A 82 -17.58 35.81 7.02
N PRO A 83 -16.73 34.90 7.56
CA PRO A 83 -17.15 33.99 8.62
C PRO A 83 -17.70 34.73 9.85
N PRO A 84 -18.85 34.31 10.39
CA PRO A 84 -19.41 34.89 11.62
C PRO A 84 -18.55 34.52 12.82
N VAL A 85 -18.55 35.35 13.86
CA VAL A 85 -17.81 35.09 15.11
C VAL A 85 -18.77 35.13 16.29
N SER A 86 -18.73 34.10 17.14
CA SER A 86 -19.57 34.03 18.34
C SER A 86 -18.72 33.91 19.61
N LEU A 87 -19.10 34.67 20.64
CA LEU A 87 -18.51 34.64 21.96
C LEU A 87 -19.54 34.22 22.99
N ARG A 88 -19.24 33.15 23.74
CA ARG A 88 -20.02 32.69 24.89
C ARG A 88 -19.33 33.13 26.17
N LEU A 89 -19.85 34.18 26.79
CA LEU A 89 -19.41 34.68 28.08
C LEU A 89 -20.17 33.96 29.21
N LYS A 90 -19.46 33.51 30.24
CA LYS A 90 -20.07 33.04 31.49
C LYS A 90 -19.99 34.18 32.50
N ASN A 91 -21.13 34.71 32.92
CA ASN A 91 -21.21 35.79 33.90
C ASN A 91 -20.80 35.30 35.30
N SER A 92 -20.42 36.23 36.18
CA SER A 92 -20.17 35.96 37.61
C SER A 92 -21.35 35.26 38.28
N ASP A 93 -22.56 35.62 37.86
CA ASP A 93 -23.83 35.18 38.45
C ASP A 93 -24.28 33.80 37.94
N GLY A 94 -23.39 33.07 37.26
CA GLY A 94 -23.66 31.74 36.68
C GLY A 94 -24.44 31.75 35.36
N GLY A 95 -25.05 32.88 34.98
CA GLY A 95 -25.70 33.09 33.69
C GLY A 95 -24.73 33.06 32.50
N ILE A 96 -25.25 32.83 31.30
CA ILE A 96 -24.46 32.76 30.05
C ILE A 96 -24.98 33.80 29.08
N THR A 97 -24.12 34.68 28.60
CA THR A 97 -24.42 35.61 27.51
C THR A 97 -23.66 35.22 26.25
N ARG A 98 -24.33 35.26 25.10
CA ARG A 98 -23.74 34.99 23.79
C ARG A 98 -23.79 36.27 22.97
N TYR A 99 -22.66 36.66 22.41
CA TYR A 99 -22.53 37.75 21.45
C TYR A 99 -22.11 37.14 20.11
N THR A 100 -23.01 37.16 19.13
CA THR A 100 -22.75 36.62 17.79
C THR A 100 -22.74 37.77 16.80
N TYR A 101 -21.62 37.96 16.11
CA TYR A 101 -21.42 39.01 15.14
C TYR A 101 -21.37 38.42 13.73
N SER A 102 -22.05 39.07 12.78
CA SER A 102 -21.99 38.73 11.37
C SER A 102 -21.86 39.99 10.51
N SER A 103 -21.27 39.82 9.33
CA SER A 103 -21.28 40.85 8.29
C SER A 103 -21.99 40.32 7.05
N THR A 104 -22.97 41.09 6.59
CA THR A 104 -23.85 40.73 5.49
C THR A 104 -23.92 41.87 4.47
N LEU A 105 -24.14 41.53 3.20
CA LEU A 105 -24.28 42.46 2.09
C LEU A 105 -25.73 42.52 1.63
N GLU A 106 -26.43 43.64 1.88
CA GLU A 106 -27.83 43.85 1.46
C GLU A 106 -28.32 45.31 1.65
N PRO A 107 -28.76 46.03 0.60
CA PRO A 107 -27.98 46.37 -0.61
C PRO A 107 -26.72 47.20 -0.30
N ARG A 108 -26.44 47.46 0.98
CA ARG A 108 -25.20 48.03 1.51
C ARG A 108 -24.58 47.03 2.49
N PRO A 109 -23.26 47.02 2.68
CA PRO A 109 -22.64 46.20 3.71
C PRO A 109 -23.17 46.64 5.08
N LYS A 110 -23.47 45.69 5.96
CA LYS A 110 -23.85 45.96 7.36
C LYS A 110 -23.22 44.92 8.29
N VAL A 111 -23.04 45.31 9.54
CA VAL A 111 -22.61 44.42 10.63
C VAL A 111 -23.77 44.27 11.60
N THR A 112 -24.07 43.04 11.99
CA THR A 112 -25.18 42.71 12.89
C THR A 112 -24.64 41.98 14.11
N LEU A 113 -25.10 42.39 15.29
CA LEU A 113 -24.91 41.73 16.57
C LEU A 113 -26.23 41.06 16.97
N TYR A 114 -26.15 39.78 17.31
CA TYR A 114 -27.20 39.03 17.98
C TYR A 114 -26.71 38.72 19.39
N ARG A 115 -27.43 39.20 20.40
CA ARG A 115 -27.11 39.03 21.83
C ARG A 115 -28.17 38.14 22.46
N ASP A 116 -27.76 37.00 22.99
CA ASP A 116 -28.63 36.12 23.77
C ASP A 116 -28.15 36.02 25.21
N ALA A 117 -28.98 36.38 26.18
CA ALA A 117 -28.70 36.26 27.61
C ALA A 117 -29.57 35.15 28.22
N LEU A 118 -28.91 34.12 28.75
CA LEU A 118 -29.50 33.03 29.53
C LEU A 118 -29.23 33.28 31.02
N GLY A 119 -30.26 33.72 31.76
CA GLY A 119 -30.17 33.92 33.21
C GLY A 119 -30.09 32.60 33.99
N ALA A 120 -29.57 32.62 35.22
CA ALA A 120 -29.53 31.45 36.11
C ALA A 120 -30.92 30.89 36.45
N SER A 121 -31.97 31.72 36.33
CA SER A 121 -33.39 31.37 36.50
C SER A 121 -34.07 30.84 35.23
N GLY A 122 -33.36 30.69 34.11
CA GLY A 122 -33.92 30.18 32.84
C GLY A 122 -34.66 31.21 31.97
N VAL A 123 -34.64 32.50 32.32
CA VAL A 123 -35.17 33.58 31.48
C VAL A 123 -34.20 33.89 30.34
N ASN A 124 -34.71 33.87 29.11
CA ASN A 124 -33.96 34.15 27.88
C ASN A 124 -34.32 35.54 27.35
N ALA A 125 -33.34 36.43 27.22
CA ALA A 125 -33.49 37.71 26.53
C ALA A 125 -32.61 37.73 25.28
N SER A 126 -33.21 37.94 24.10
CA SER A 126 -32.49 38.05 22.83
C SER A 126 -32.67 39.46 22.25
N THR A 127 -31.58 40.12 21.88
CA THR A 127 -31.60 41.44 21.24
C THR A 127 -30.72 41.46 19.99
N THR A 128 -31.16 42.18 18.96
CA THR A 128 -30.45 42.31 17.70
C THR A 128 -30.17 43.78 17.40
N VAL A 129 -28.91 44.10 17.10
CA VAL A 129 -28.47 45.45 16.73
C VAL A 129 -27.76 45.37 15.39
N SER A 130 -28.10 46.24 14.44
CA SER A 130 -27.47 46.29 13.13
C SER A 130 -26.93 47.69 12.83
N GLN A 131 -25.71 47.76 12.28
CA GLN A 131 -25.07 48.98 11.86
C GLN A 131 -24.72 48.91 10.36
N PRO A 132 -25.22 49.85 9.53
CA PRO A 132 -24.82 49.92 8.12
C PRO A 132 -23.40 50.48 7.97
N LEU A 133 -22.65 49.92 7.03
CA LEU A 133 -21.31 50.36 6.64
C LEU A 133 -21.34 51.05 5.26
N PRO A 134 -20.36 51.94 4.98
CA PRO A 134 -20.11 52.48 3.64
C PRO A 134 -19.89 51.39 2.58
N ARG A 135 -20.32 51.62 1.34
CA ARG A 135 -20.18 50.64 0.23
C ARG A 135 -18.74 50.23 -0.08
N SER A 136 -17.76 51.10 0.19
CA SER A 136 -16.34 50.82 0.02
C SER A 136 -15.79 49.84 1.07
N GLN A 137 -16.45 49.70 2.21
CA GLN A 137 -15.99 48.91 3.35
C GLN A 137 -16.62 47.52 3.36
N ARG A 138 -16.15 46.64 2.46
CA ARG A 138 -16.51 45.22 2.49
C ARG A 138 -15.66 44.50 3.53
N VAL A 139 -16.29 44.03 4.60
CA VAL A 139 -15.63 43.30 5.70
C VAL A 139 -15.25 41.89 5.26
N MET A 140 -13.97 41.55 5.37
CA MET A 140 -13.40 40.22 5.07
C MET A 140 -13.18 39.38 6.33
N TYR A 141 -13.03 40.02 7.49
CA TYR A 141 -12.76 39.32 8.75
C TYR A 141 -13.33 40.09 9.94
N LEU A 142 -13.90 39.34 10.90
CA LEU A 142 -14.41 39.83 12.17
C LEU A 142 -13.65 39.16 13.33
N ALA A 143 -13.23 39.95 14.31
CA ALA A 143 -12.64 39.45 15.53
C ALA A 143 -13.16 40.22 16.73
N ALA A 144 -13.63 39.49 17.74
CA ALA A 144 -13.97 40.10 19.02
C ALA A 144 -12.73 40.14 19.93
N THR A 145 -12.46 41.31 20.52
CA THR A 145 -11.30 41.58 21.37
C THR A 145 -11.39 40.87 22.73
N GLN A 146 -10.32 40.86 23.50
CA GLN A 146 -10.34 40.43 24.88
C GLN A 146 -10.96 41.53 25.76
N SER A 147 -11.98 41.15 26.54
CA SER A 147 -12.63 42.07 27.48
C SER A 147 -11.64 42.63 28.50
N THR A 148 -11.53 43.96 28.59
CA THR A 148 -10.70 44.59 29.63
C THR A 148 -11.45 44.71 30.95
N SER A 149 -10.72 44.80 32.07
CA SER A 149 -11.22 44.75 33.46
C SER A 149 -12.39 45.67 33.82
N THR A 150 -12.73 46.66 32.99
CA THR A 150 -13.78 47.65 33.22
C THR A 150 -15.10 47.38 32.49
N ALA A 151 -15.13 46.54 31.45
CA ALA A 151 -16.33 46.25 30.67
C ALA A 151 -16.58 44.73 30.60
N ALA A 152 -17.83 44.32 30.83
CA ALA A 152 -18.21 42.90 30.81
C ALA A 152 -18.26 42.28 29.40
N TYR A 153 -18.03 43.08 28.34
CA TYR A 153 -18.12 42.67 26.95
C TYR A 153 -16.86 43.06 26.16
N SER A 154 -16.64 42.38 25.03
CA SER A 154 -15.52 42.61 24.10
C SER A 154 -15.91 43.57 22.98
N ASP A 155 -14.96 44.40 22.53
CA ASP A 155 -15.13 45.20 21.31
C ASP A 155 -15.01 44.34 20.05
N LEU A 156 -15.56 44.81 18.94
CA LEU A 156 -15.53 44.13 17.65
C LEU A 156 -14.56 44.83 16.70
N LEU A 157 -13.56 44.10 16.22
CA LEU A 157 -12.68 44.51 15.13
C LEU A 157 -13.21 43.96 13.80
N ALA A 158 -13.35 44.84 12.82
CA ALA A 158 -13.71 44.49 11.46
C ALA A 158 -12.58 44.92 10.50
N VAL A 159 -12.08 43.98 9.71
CA VAL A 159 -11.04 44.22 8.70
C VAL A 159 -11.68 44.21 7.32
N THR A 160 -11.49 45.27 6.54
CA THR A 160 -12.02 45.36 5.18
C THR A 160 -11.05 44.79 4.15
N ARG A 161 -11.59 44.43 2.97
CA ARG A 161 -10.77 43.97 1.83
C ARG A 161 -9.76 45.03 1.36
N THR A 162 -10.09 46.31 1.53
CA THR A 162 -9.25 47.46 1.16
C THR A 162 -8.12 47.73 2.15
N GLY A 163 -8.13 47.09 3.32
CA GLY A 163 -7.12 47.26 4.36
C GLY A 163 -7.48 48.22 5.48
N ASP A 164 -8.70 48.73 5.51
CA ASP A 164 -9.19 49.53 6.63
C ASP A 164 -9.58 48.63 7.79
N VAL A 165 -9.27 49.07 9.01
CA VAL A 165 -9.63 48.35 10.24
C VAL A 165 -10.51 49.24 11.09
N LEU A 166 -11.70 48.74 11.40
CA LEU A 166 -12.69 49.42 12.22
C LEU A 166 -12.80 48.75 13.58
N CYS A 167 -12.87 49.55 14.63
CA CYS A 167 -13.25 49.07 15.96
C CYS A 167 -14.65 49.57 16.31
N LEU A 168 -15.56 48.64 16.51
CA LEU A 168 -16.95 48.87 16.88
C LEU A 168 -17.15 48.47 18.35
N ASP A 169 -18.01 49.20 19.05
CA ASP A 169 -18.40 48.84 20.41
C ASP A 169 -19.17 47.52 20.45
N GLY A 170 -18.82 46.65 21.39
CA GLY A 170 -19.34 45.27 21.45
C GLY A 170 -20.84 45.12 21.64
N GLU A 171 -21.53 46.11 22.21
CA GLU A 171 -22.99 46.07 22.43
C GLU A 171 -23.76 47.02 21.52
N SER A 172 -23.28 48.27 21.38
CA SER A 172 -23.98 49.29 20.60
C SER A 172 -23.59 49.32 19.12
N LEU A 173 -22.54 48.58 18.74
CA LEU A 173 -21.90 48.63 17.42
C LEU A 173 -21.49 50.05 16.99
N LYS A 174 -21.39 51.04 17.89
CA LYS A 174 -20.92 52.38 17.49
C LYS A 174 -19.42 52.35 17.19
N GLN A 175 -19.00 53.03 16.12
CA GLN A 175 -17.60 53.12 15.74
C GLN A 175 -16.80 53.89 16.82
N LYS A 176 -15.82 53.22 17.44
CA LYS A 176 -14.89 53.82 18.41
C LYS A 176 -13.74 54.51 17.70
N TRP A 177 -13.14 53.84 16.73
CA TRP A 177 -12.06 54.37 15.90
C TRP A 177 -11.99 53.62 14.57
N GLN A 178 -11.32 54.24 13.60
CA GLN A 178 -11.02 53.64 12.30
C GLN A 178 -9.57 53.92 11.95
N SER A 179 -8.87 52.90 11.45
CA SER A 179 -7.54 53.01 10.87
C SER A 179 -7.63 52.80 9.36
N SER A 180 -6.99 53.69 8.60
CA SER A 180 -6.93 53.54 7.14
C SER A 180 -5.86 52.54 6.72
N ALA A 181 -6.01 51.99 5.50
CA ALA A 181 -5.00 51.13 4.87
C ALA A 181 -3.61 51.78 4.71
N GLY A 182 -3.50 53.11 4.87
CA GLY A 182 -2.25 53.85 4.76
C GLY A 182 -1.18 53.40 5.76
N ILE A 183 -1.57 53.00 6.98
CA ILE A 183 -0.64 52.48 7.99
C ILE A 183 0.04 51.22 7.45
N LEU A 184 -0.72 50.28 6.90
CA LEU A 184 -0.18 49.03 6.37
C LEU A 184 0.82 49.27 5.22
N LYS A 185 0.70 50.37 4.48
CA LYS A 185 1.56 50.69 3.34
C LYS A 185 2.91 51.32 3.72
N GLN A 186 3.07 51.91 4.91
CA GLN A 186 4.22 52.74 5.29
C GLN A 186 5.58 52.05 5.05
N ASP A 187 5.70 50.77 5.41
CA ASP A 187 6.96 50.01 5.35
C ASP A 187 7.03 48.99 4.20
N THR A 188 6.14 49.08 3.21
CA THR A 188 6.03 48.09 2.11
C THR A 188 6.68 48.51 0.79
N ALA A 189 7.20 49.74 0.71
CA ALA A 189 7.71 50.35 -0.53
C ALA A 189 6.72 50.31 -1.73
N LEU A 190 5.43 50.12 -1.48
CA LEU A 190 4.39 50.06 -2.51
C LEU A 190 4.07 51.46 -3.06
N PRO A 191 3.89 51.63 -4.38
CA PRO A 191 3.44 52.90 -4.94
C PRO A 191 2.00 53.20 -4.48
N ALA A 192 1.67 54.49 -4.33
CA ALA A 192 0.36 54.92 -3.86
C ALA A 192 -0.80 54.43 -4.75
N SER A 193 -0.52 54.20 -6.05
CA SER A 193 -1.44 53.68 -7.07
C SER A 193 -1.59 52.16 -7.08
N ALA A 194 -0.81 51.40 -6.28
CA ALA A 194 -0.89 49.94 -6.27
C ALA A 194 -2.27 49.47 -5.76
N ASN A 195 -2.83 48.47 -6.47
CA ASN A 195 -4.10 47.84 -6.09
C ASN A 195 -3.89 46.95 -4.85
N PHE A 196 -3.99 47.57 -3.67
CA PHE A 196 -3.76 46.93 -2.38
C PHE A 196 -5.02 46.22 -1.89
N ARG A 197 -4.91 44.93 -1.57
CA ARG A 197 -5.98 44.15 -0.96
C ARG A 197 -5.47 43.23 0.15
N ILE A 198 -6.34 42.90 1.09
CA ILE A 198 -6.07 41.86 2.10
C ILE A 198 -6.67 40.54 1.62
N ASP A 199 -5.82 39.51 1.53
CA ASP A 199 -6.21 38.15 1.14
C ASP A 199 -6.49 37.26 2.37
N PHE A 200 -5.83 37.51 3.51
CA PHE A 200 -6.02 36.74 4.75
C PHE A 200 -5.89 37.62 6.01
N ALA A 201 -6.69 37.33 7.03
CA ALA A 201 -6.65 38.00 8.32
C ALA A 201 -7.00 37.02 9.45
N GLN A 202 -6.25 37.08 10.56
CA GLN A 202 -6.55 36.30 11.76
C GLN A 202 -6.09 37.06 13.02
N ALA A 203 -6.95 37.10 14.04
CA ALA A 203 -6.59 37.59 15.36
C ALA A 203 -5.89 36.49 16.18
N ALA A 204 -4.84 36.86 16.90
CA ALA A 204 -4.06 35.99 17.77
C ALA A 204 -3.73 36.68 19.09
N SER A 205 -3.47 35.88 20.13
CA SER A 205 -3.05 36.43 21.42
C SER A 205 -1.58 36.86 21.36
N ALA A 206 -1.23 37.92 22.08
CA ALA A 206 0.16 38.37 22.18
C ALA A 206 1.10 37.24 22.63
N ALA A 207 0.68 36.39 23.57
CA ALA A 207 1.47 35.25 24.04
C ALA A 207 1.79 34.25 22.91
N ASP A 208 0.81 33.91 22.07
CA ASP A 208 1.03 32.96 20.98
C ASP A 208 1.96 33.57 19.90
N ILE A 209 1.87 34.88 19.66
CA ILE A 209 2.71 35.62 18.73
C ILE A 209 4.15 35.76 19.24
N VAL A 210 4.35 36.10 20.52
CA VAL A 210 5.68 36.10 21.17
C VAL A 210 6.35 34.73 20.99
N GLN A 211 5.62 33.68 21.34
CA GLN A 211 6.16 32.33 21.36
C GLN A 211 6.48 31.82 19.95
N GLY A 212 5.56 32.01 19.00
CA GLY A 212 5.69 31.42 17.67
C GLY A 212 6.42 32.30 16.66
N ILE A 213 6.13 33.60 16.62
CA ILE A 213 6.66 34.51 15.59
C ILE A 213 7.93 35.23 16.06
N PHE A 214 8.00 35.63 17.33
CA PHE A 214 9.18 36.31 17.90
C PHE A 214 10.16 35.36 18.59
N GLY A 215 9.94 34.04 18.53
CA GLY A 215 10.85 33.05 19.09
C GLY A 215 11.05 33.15 20.62
N GLY A 216 10.10 33.76 21.33
CA GLY A 216 10.18 34.01 22.77
C GLY A 216 10.73 35.39 23.15
N ASP A 217 11.17 36.20 22.19
CA ASP A 217 11.69 37.55 22.43
C ASP A 217 10.55 38.54 22.75
N GLN A 218 10.39 38.86 24.04
CA GLN A 218 9.38 39.79 24.52
C GLN A 218 9.76 41.26 24.33
N GLU A 219 11.04 41.57 24.11
CA GLU A 219 11.53 42.95 24.06
C GLU A 219 11.01 43.69 22.84
N GLN A 220 10.90 42.99 21.70
CA GLN A 220 10.38 43.55 20.45
C GLN A 220 8.94 44.03 20.56
N LEU A 221 8.09 43.35 21.33
CA LEU A 221 6.72 43.79 21.59
C LEU A 221 6.65 44.92 22.63
N GLY A 222 7.56 44.92 23.61
CA GLY A 222 7.64 45.95 24.64
C GLY A 222 7.98 47.35 24.12
N LEU A 223 8.65 47.46 22.98
CA LEU A 223 8.97 48.73 22.31
C LEU A 223 7.71 49.42 21.73
N PHE A 224 6.75 48.65 21.23
CA PHE A 224 5.53 49.17 20.61
C PHE A 224 4.33 49.21 21.56
N LEU A 225 4.40 48.49 22.69
CA LEU A 225 3.38 48.45 23.75
C LEU A 225 3.99 48.85 25.11
N PRO A 226 4.23 50.14 25.40
CA PRO A 226 5.00 50.59 26.57
C PRO A 226 4.41 50.20 27.93
N LYS A 227 3.09 49.94 28.02
CA LYS A 227 2.39 49.52 29.24
C LYS A 227 2.43 48.00 29.49
N ALA A 228 3.14 47.24 28.65
CA ALA A 228 3.23 45.78 28.71
C ALA A 228 4.21 45.24 29.78
N LYS A 229 5.01 46.10 30.42
CA LYS A 229 6.08 45.66 31.35
C LYS A 229 5.58 45.16 32.71
N ASP A 230 4.40 45.58 33.19
CA ASP A 230 3.94 45.28 34.57
C ASP A 230 2.63 44.47 34.68
N GLN A 231 1.94 44.16 33.58
CA GLN A 231 0.71 43.35 33.60
C GLN A 231 0.65 42.42 32.38
N THR A 232 0.16 41.20 32.58
CA THR A 232 -0.02 40.16 31.53
C THR A 232 -0.58 40.78 30.25
N ILE A 233 0.21 40.73 29.16
CA ILE A 233 -0.08 41.35 27.87
C ILE A 233 -1.32 40.68 27.24
N ASN A 234 -2.50 41.19 27.57
CA ASN A 234 -3.77 40.80 26.93
C ASN A 234 -4.08 41.75 25.77
N ALA A 235 -3.09 42.02 24.92
CA ALA A 235 -3.28 42.78 23.68
C ALA A 235 -3.69 41.82 22.56
N ASP A 236 -4.70 42.22 21.78
CA ASP A 236 -5.07 41.47 20.58
C ASP A 236 -4.22 41.96 19.41
N ILE A 237 -3.54 40.99 18.79
CA ILE A 237 -2.69 41.20 17.63
C ILE A 237 -3.41 40.65 16.40
N LEU A 238 -3.42 41.44 15.34
CA LEU A 238 -3.92 41.05 14.02
C LEU A 238 -2.73 40.67 13.14
N VAL A 239 -2.83 39.50 12.51
CA VAL A 239 -1.92 39.06 11.45
C VAL A 239 -2.66 39.15 10.12
N LEU A 240 -2.15 39.97 9.21
CA LEU A 240 -2.76 40.27 7.92
C LEU A 240 -1.81 39.89 6.79
N LEU A 241 -2.31 39.24 5.74
CA LEU A 241 -1.58 39.02 4.49
C LEU A 241 -2.15 39.97 3.43
N SER A 242 -1.32 40.90 2.97
CA SER A 242 -1.66 41.79 1.87
C SER A 242 -1.06 41.32 0.55
N CYS A 243 -1.78 41.64 -0.51
CA CYS A 243 -1.38 41.46 -1.89
C CYS A 243 -1.54 42.81 -2.62
N ALA A 244 -0.53 43.16 -3.41
CA ALA A 244 -0.56 44.32 -4.29
C ALA A 244 0.09 43.98 -5.63
N GLU A 245 -0.53 44.40 -6.72
CA GLU A 245 0.00 44.20 -8.06
C GLU A 245 0.77 45.45 -8.51
N VAL A 246 2.04 45.26 -8.90
CA VAL A 246 2.94 46.32 -9.38
C VAL A 246 3.68 45.79 -10.61
N ASP A 247 3.59 46.48 -11.75
CA ASP A 247 4.24 46.12 -13.02
C ASP A 247 4.03 44.65 -13.45
N GLY A 248 2.82 44.12 -13.24
CA GLY A 248 2.46 42.73 -13.56
C GLY A 248 3.09 41.67 -12.66
N LYS A 249 3.69 42.06 -11.52
CA LYS A 249 4.17 41.18 -10.47
C LYS A 249 3.33 41.34 -9.20
N GLU A 250 2.97 40.22 -8.59
CA GLU A 250 2.28 40.17 -7.30
C GLU A 250 3.28 40.34 -6.17
N LEU A 251 3.19 41.46 -5.44
CA LEU A 251 3.94 41.73 -4.21
C LEU A 251 3.08 41.39 -3.00
N ARG A 252 3.59 40.55 -2.11
CA ARG A 252 2.87 40.06 -0.93
C ARG A 252 3.60 40.45 0.35
N HIS A 253 2.87 40.85 1.39
CA HIS A 253 3.45 41.20 2.69
C HIS A 253 2.62 40.64 3.84
N ILE A 254 3.28 40.19 4.91
CA ILE A 254 2.64 39.88 6.19
C ILE A 254 2.80 41.08 7.11
N HIS A 255 1.69 41.55 7.68
CA HIS A 255 1.63 42.63 8.65
C HIS A 255 1.24 42.07 10.01
N ILE A 256 2.02 42.40 11.04
CA ILE A 256 1.71 42.10 12.44
C ILE A 256 1.38 43.43 13.10
N VAL A 257 0.13 43.58 13.52
CA VAL A 257 -0.40 44.86 13.99
C VAL A 257 -1.06 44.66 15.35
N ALA A 258 -0.70 45.48 16.32
CA ALA A 258 -1.35 45.52 17.61
C ALA A 258 -2.45 46.58 17.65
N THR A 259 -3.51 46.28 18.38
CA THR A 259 -4.50 47.29 18.75
C THR A 259 -3.98 48.14 19.92
N THR A 260 -4.02 49.46 19.78
CA THR A 260 -3.61 50.39 20.83
C THR A 260 -4.84 51.07 21.43
N LYS A 261 -4.83 51.32 22.74
CA LYS A 261 -5.84 52.17 23.36
C LYS A 261 -5.38 53.62 23.25
N ALA A 262 -6.25 54.50 22.75
CA ALA A 262 -6.04 55.94 22.85
C ALA A 262 -5.88 56.32 24.33
N ALA A 263 -4.83 57.07 24.66
CA ALA A 263 -4.71 57.66 25.99
C ALA A 263 -5.73 58.80 26.12
N ASP A 264 -6.44 58.86 27.25
CA ASP A 264 -7.35 59.96 27.55
C ASP A 264 -6.64 61.31 27.39
N GLY A 265 -7.15 62.16 26.50
CA GLY A 265 -6.66 63.53 26.27
C GLY A 265 -5.88 63.80 24.97
N SER A 266 -5.60 62.79 24.13
CA SER A 266 -5.02 63.04 22.80
C SER A 266 -6.12 63.38 21.78
N PRO A 267 -5.94 64.39 20.89
CA PRO A 267 -6.89 64.67 19.83
C PRO A 267 -7.08 63.45 18.93
N ALA A 268 -8.28 63.32 18.37
CA ALA A 268 -8.87 62.17 17.67
C ALA A 268 -8.14 61.63 16.41
N ASN A 269 -6.85 61.90 16.24
CA ASN A 269 -5.98 61.35 15.18
C ASN A 269 -4.95 60.34 15.71
N GLY A 270 -5.06 59.89 16.96
CA GLY A 270 -4.24 58.80 17.50
C GLY A 270 -4.62 57.47 16.86
N GLN A 271 -3.77 56.96 15.96
CA GLN A 271 -3.93 55.70 15.24
C GLN A 271 -4.24 54.55 16.22
N GLY A 272 -5.44 53.98 16.15
CA GLY A 272 -5.88 52.85 17.00
C GLY A 272 -5.15 51.52 16.72
N LEU A 273 -4.23 51.54 15.75
CA LEU A 273 -3.36 50.44 15.38
C LEU A 273 -1.90 50.88 15.42
N ALA A 274 -1.04 50.03 15.99
CA ALA A 274 0.39 50.14 15.89
C ALA A 274 0.94 48.97 15.07
N GLN A 275 1.63 49.29 13.97
CA GLN A 275 2.31 48.29 13.16
C GLN A 275 3.58 47.85 13.87
N ILE A 276 3.63 46.58 14.28
CA ILE A 276 4.78 46.02 14.99
C ILE A 276 5.83 45.55 13.99
N ARG A 277 5.38 44.89 12.92
CA ARG A 277 6.30 44.29 11.93
C ARG A 277 5.64 44.14 10.57
N VAL A 278 6.43 44.35 9.52
CA VAL A 278 6.11 43.99 8.14
C VAL A 278 7.19 43.06 7.60
N LEU A 279 6.75 42.00 6.93
CA LEU A 279 7.63 41.01 6.34
C LEU A 279 7.28 40.82 4.86
N PRO A 280 8.24 40.92 3.93
CA PRO A 280 8.00 40.56 2.54
C PRO A 280 7.69 39.06 2.46
N PHE A 281 6.64 38.69 1.75
CA PHE A 281 6.20 37.31 1.60
C PHE A 281 6.56 36.79 0.19
N PRO A 282 7.01 35.53 0.04
CA PRO A 282 7.43 35.00 -1.27
C PRO A 282 6.35 35.19 -2.35
N SER A 283 6.72 35.50 -3.58
CA SER A 283 5.78 35.59 -4.71
C SER A 283 5.37 34.20 -5.23
N ARG A 284 4.18 34.10 -5.84
CA ARG A 284 3.72 32.84 -6.45
C ARG A 284 4.43 32.58 -7.78
N PRO A 285 4.75 31.32 -8.12
CA PRO A 285 5.49 30.98 -9.33
C PRO A 285 4.65 30.89 -10.63
N SER A 286 3.32 30.86 -10.57
CA SER A 286 2.46 30.68 -11.76
C SER A 286 1.62 31.91 -12.11
N LYS A 287 1.26 32.03 -13.40
CA LYS A 287 0.29 32.99 -13.95
C LYS A 287 -1.16 32.47 -13.88
N GLU A 288 -1.42 31.45 -13.07
CA GLU A 288 -2.75 30.82 -12.99
C GLU A 288 -3.62 31.59 -12.00
N ASP A 289 -4.80 32.02 -12.46
CA ASP A 289 -5.81 32.66 -11.63
C ASP A 289 -6.49 31.60 -10.73
N GLY A 290 -5.92 31.39 -9.54
CA GLY A 290 -6.43 30.46 -8.54
C GLY A 290 -6.81 31.14 -7.22
N ILE A 291 -7.87 30.67 -6.57
CA ILE A 291 -8.21 31.10 -5.20
C ILE A 291 -7.26 30.40 -4.21
N SER A 292 -6.61 31.17 -3.36
CA SER A 292 -5.74 30.63 -2.30
C SER A 292 -6.51 30.48 -1.00
N THR A 293 -6.32 29.35 -0.33
CA THR A 293 -6.80 29.17 1.05
C THR A 293 -5.62 29.19 2.01
N TYR A 294 -5.78 29.93 3.12
CA TYR A 294 -4.71 30.15 4.09
C TYR A 294 -5.11 29.66 5.47
N ARG A 295 -4.15 29.12 6.22
CA ARG A 295 -4.32 28.70 7.62
C ARG A 295 -3.09 29.09 8.43
N LEU A 296 -3.27 29.94 9.44
CA LEU A 296 -2.20 30.39 10.34
C LEU A 296 -2.29 29.69 11.70
N ASP A 297 -1.16 29.13 12.14
CA ASP A 297 -0.96 28.71 13.53
C ASP A 297 0.07 29.63 14.19
N ALA A 298 -0.44 30.70 14.81
CA ALA A 298 0.35 31.74 15.45
C ALA A 298 1.33 31.19 16.50
N ALA A 299 0.92 30.18 17.28
CA ALA A 299 1.74 29.59 18.34
C ALA A 299 2.96 28.81 17.80
N SER A 300 2.87 28.34 16.55
CA SER A 300 3.99 27.64 15.89
C SER A 300 4.79 28.52 14.94
N GLY A 301 4.33 29.75 14.65
CA GLY A 301 4.95 30.60 13.64
C GLY A 301 4.89 30.01 12.23
N SER A 302 3.84 29.23 11.91
CA SER A 302 3.72 28.57 10.60
C SER A 302 2.41 28.97 9.90
N LEU A 303 2.53 29.38 8.63
CA LEU A 303 1.45 29.73 7.73
C LEU A 303 1.40 28.71 6.59
N MET A 304 0.24 28.10 6.35
CA MET A 304 0.04 27.21 5.20
C MET A 304 -0.87 27.85 4.17
N GLU A 305 -0.51 27.67 2.90
CA GLU A 305 -1.26 28.11 1.71
C GLU A 305 -1.54 26.88 0.85
N LEU A 306 -2.81 26.67 0.48
CA LEU A 306 -3.17 25.81 -0.65
C LEU A 306 -3.47 26.72 -1.82
N PHE A 307 -2.72 26.52 -2.90
CA PHE A 307 -2.89 27.21 -4.16
C PHE A 307 -2.84 26.18 -5.29
N VAL A 308 -3.93 26.11 -6.05
CA VAL A 308 -4.17 25.07 -7.07
C VAL A 308 -4.02 23.68 -6.44
N ASP A 309 -2.94 22.96 -6.74
CA ASP A 309 -2.69 21.58 -6.29
C ASP A 309 -1.49 21.49 -5.33
N THR A 310 -1.02 22.61 -4.78
CA THR A 310 0.17 22.61 -3.92
C THR A 310 -0.14 23.23 -2.56
N VAL A 311 0.06 22.43 -1.51
CA VAL A 311 0.07 22.89 -0.13
C VAL A 311 1.51 23.30 0.22
N THR A 312 1.72 24.59 0.43
CA THR A 312 3.01 25.16 0.83
C THR A 312 2.95 25.60 2.29
N ALA A 313 3.87 25.11 3.11
CA ALA A 313 4.07 25.58 4.48
C ALA A 313 5.20 26.59 4.51
N TYR A 314 4.93 27.75 5.09
CA TYR A 314 5.87 28.83 5.31
C TYR A 314 6.17 28.96 6.81
N ASP A 315 7.45 29.11 7.13
CA ASP A 315 7.92 29.54 8.44
C ASP A 315 7.98 31.07 8.46
N ILE A 316 7.22 31.68 9.38
CA ILE A 316 7.14 33.13 9.57
C ILE A 316 7.85 33.59 10.85
N SER A 317 8.51 32.67 11.58
CA SER A 317 9.29 33.00 12.77
C SER A 317 10.62 33.68 12.43
N SER A 318 11.17 33.38 11.25
CA SER A 318 12.39 33.99 10.75
C SER A 318 12.19 35.43 10.27
N ALA A 319 13.28 36.20 10.25
CA ALA A 319 13.24 37.61 9.84
C ALA A 319 12.76 37.85 8.39
N ILE A 320 12.81 36.82 7.55
CA ILE A 320 12.19 36.77 6.23
C ILE A 320 11.43 35.44 6.18
N PRO A 321 10.13 35.42 5.88
CA PRO A 321 9.36 34.19 5.72
C PRO A 321 10.00 33.23 4.73
N ARG A 322 10.22 31.97 5.15
CA ARG A 322 10.85 30.93 4.33
C ARG A 322 9.85 29.85 3.98
N VAL A 323 10.03 29.23 2.82
CA VAL A 323 9.28 28.01 2.48
C VAL A 323 9.92 26.84 3.23
N ASP A 324 9.16 26.24 4.16
CA ASP A 324 9.59 25.08 4.94
C ASP A 324 9.33 23.78 4.16
N SER A 325 8.12 23.61 3.63
CA SER A 325 7.78 22.46 2.80
C SER A 325 6.80 22.79 1.68
N LYS A 326 6.89 22.00 0.60
CA LYS A 326 5.97 22.01 -0.54
C LYS A 326 5.47 20.58 -0.75
N LEU A 327 4.17 20.40 -0.64
CA LEU A 327 3.48 19.13 -0.86
C LEU A 327 2.54 19.30 -2.06
N HIS A 328 2.75 18.51 -3.09
CA HIS A 328 1.83 18.44 -4.22
C HIS A 328 0.73 17.43 -3.90
N VAL A 329 -0.52 17.87 -3.96
CA VAL A 329 -1.73 17.06 -3.79
C VAL A 329 -2.61 17.35 -4.99
N SER A 330 -2.65 16.43 -5.94
CA SER A 330 -3.38 16.61 -7.20
C SER A 330 -4.88 16.79 -6.94
N LYS A 331 -5.49 17.80 -7.56
CA LYS A 331 -6.92 18.14 -7.43
C LYS A 331 -7.38 18.38 -5.97
N ALA A 332 -6.52 18.94 -5.12
CA ALA A 332 -6.89 19.27 -3.75
C ALA A 332 -7.87 20.46 -3.73
N THR A 333 -9.06 20.24 -3.17
CA THR A 333 -10.08 21.28 -3.07
C THR A 333 -9.98 22.06 -1.76
N SER A 334 -9.60 21.39 -0.68
CA SER A 334 -9.41 22.02 0.63
C SER A 334 -8.42 21.25 1.51
N PHE A 335 -7.89 21.94 2.52
CA PHE A 335 -6.97 21.34 3.49
C PHE A 335 -7.22 21.86 4.90
N LEU A 336 -6.76 21.08 5.89
CA LEU A 336 -6.89 21.39 7.30
C LEU A 336 -5.68 20.86 8.08
N ARG A 337 -5.10 21.73 8.92
CA ARG A 337 -4.01 21.34 9.82
C ARG A 337 -4.55 20.49 10.97
N LEU A 338 -3.99 19.29 11.16
CA LEU A 338 -4.30 18.43 12.31
C LEU A 338 -3.28 18.63 13.44
N SER A 339 -2.00 18.66 13.09
CA SER A 339 -0.89 18.86 14.02
C SER A 339 0.25 19.63 13.35
N LYS A 340 1.41 19.76 14.00
CA LYS A 340 2.60 20.37 13.37
C LYS A 340 3.11 19.55 12.18
N THR A 341 2.89 18.24 12.19
CA THR A 341 3.49 17.29 11.24
C THR A 341 2.44 16.59 10.37
N SER A 342 1.17 16.96 10.48
CA SER A 342 0.07 16.26 9.81
C SER A 342 -0.98 17.23 9.30
N VAL A 343 -1.32 17.08 8.02
CA VAL A 343 -2.29 17.88 7.29
C VAL A 343 -3.30 16.94 6.64
N LEU A 344 -4.58 17.22 6.84
CA LEU A 344 -5.67 16.57 6.12
C LEU A 344 -5.92 17.35 4.84
N ALA A 345 -5.94 16.68 3.69
CA ALA A 345 -6.36 17.24 2.42
C ALA A 345 -7.57 16.47 1.88
N ALA A 346 -8.49 17.20 1.27
CA ALA A 346 -9.67 16.65 0.61
C ALA A 346 -9.58 16.89 -0.90
N THR A 347 -9.79 15.84 -1.68
CA THR A 347 -10.02 15.90 -3.12
C THR A 347 -11.50 15.56 -3.39
N SER A 348 -11.93 15.58 -4.65
CA SER A 348 -13.29 15.14 -5.01
C SER A 348 -13.52 13.64 -4.77
N SER A 349 -12.45 12.83 -4.80
CA SER A 349 -12.53 11.37 -4.73
C SER A 349 -11.92 10.75 -3.48
N GLU A 350 -11.07 11.47 -2.74
CA GLU A 350 -10.37 10.94 -1.57
C GLU A 350 -10.17 11.97 -0.46
N LEU A 351 -10.07 11.47 0.76
CA LEU A 351 -9.63 12.21 1.93
C LEU A 351 -8.33 11.59 2.43
N ALA A 352 -7.26 12.37 2.51
CA ALA A 352 -5.94 11.86 2.82
C ALA A 352 -5.20 12.71 3.86
N VAL A 353 -4.51 12.03 4.77
CA VAL A 353 -3.61 12.65 5.75
C VAL A 353 -2.18 12.56 5.23
N TYR A 354 -1.55 13.72 5.09
CA TYR A 354 -0.18 13.86 4.62
C TYR A 354 0.73 14.40 5.73
N ASN A 355 2.00 13.99 5.69
CA ASN A 355 3.07 14.67 6.42
C ASN A 355 3.77 15.63 5.45
N PRO A 356 3.64 16.95 5.63
CA PRO A 356 4.21 17.94 4.71
C PRO A 356 5.75 17.95 4.76
N LEU A 357 6.37 17.67 5.92
CA LEU A 357 7.83 17.71 6.10
C LEU A 357 8.52 16.59 5.31
N TYR A 358 8.02 15.36 5.41
CA TYR A 358 8.59 14.19 4.71
C TYR A 358 7.90 13.87 3.39
N ARG A 359 6.94 14.70 2.96
CA ARG A 359 6.13 14.50 1.74
C ARG A 359 5.58 13.08 1.62
N SER A 360 5.00 12.58 2.71
CA SER A 360 4.56 11.19 2.79
C SER A 360 3.06 11.09 3.04
N LEU A 361 2.40 10.13 2.39
CA LEU A 361 1.01 9.77 2.65
C LEU A 361 0.92 8.91 3.91
N GLN A 362 0.12 9.32 4.88
CA GLN A 362 -0.01 8.64 6.18
C GLN A 362 -1.27 7.78 6.28
N ALA A 363 -2.36 8.24 5.68
CA ALA A 363 -3.61 7.50 5.53
C ALA A 363 -4.40 8.10 4.37
N SER A 364 -5.14 7.28 3.65
CA SER A 364 -6.11 7.72 2.64
C SER A 364 -7.42 6.95 2.82
N LEU A 365 -8.52 7.61 2.45
CA LEU A 365 -9.85 7.04 2.44
C LEU A 365 -10.56 7.52 1.17
N PRO A 366 -11.01 6.61 0.29
CA PRO A 366 -11.83 7.00 -0.85
C PRO A 366 -13.18 7.54 -0.36
N VAL A 367 -13.59 8.68 -0.90
CA VAL A 367 -14.90 9.28 -0.65
C VAL A 367 -15.84 8.77 -1.74
N GLU A 368 -16.79 7.92 -1.35
CA GLU A 368 -17.83 7.44 -2.27
C GLU A 368 -18.56 8.65 -2.90
N ALA A 369 -18.57 8.68 -4.24
CA ALA A 369 -19.32 9.66 -5.00
C ALA A 369 -20.81 9.43 -4.74
N ALA A 370 -21.52 10.46 -4.26
CA ALA A 370 -22.96 10.37 -4.13
C ALA A 370 -23.57 10.34 -5.54
N GLU A 371 -24.46 9.37 -5.81
CA GLU A 371 -25.04 9.03 -7.13
C GLU A 371 -25.74 10.19 -7.87
N LYS A 372 -25.83 11.40 -7.29
CA LYS A 372 -26.60 12.51 -7.85
C LYS A 372 -25.87 13.85 -8.00
N GLN A 373 -24.62 14.02 -7.54
CA GLN A 373 -23.80 15.21 -7.83
C GLN A 373 -22.37 15.08 -7.30
N GLU A 374 -21.38 15.43 -8.13
CA GLU A 374 -20.00 15.68 -7.70
C GLU A 374 -19.99 16.89 -6.74
N SER A 375 -20.01 16.63 -5.43
CA SER A 375 -20.00 17.68 -4.41
C SER A 375 -18.59 17.83 -3.84
N THR A 376 -18.02 19.04 -3.97
CA THR A 376 -16.73 19.38 -3.39
C THR A 376 -16.80 19.37 -1.85
N MET A 377 -15.75 18.84 -1.20
CA MET A 377 -15.67 18.77 0.26
C MET A 377 -14.78 19.91 0.78
N LYS A 378 -15.38 20.87 1.49
CA LYS A 378 -14.70 22.03 2.06
C LYS A 378 -14.40 21.79 3.54
N LEU A 379 -13.15 21.52 3.88
CA LEU A 379 -12.69 21.33 5.27
C LEU A 379 -12.71 22.66 6.04
N VAL A 380 -13.43 22.71 7.16
CA VAL A 380 -13.70 23.94 7.90
C VAL A 380 -12.87 24.05 9.17
N ALA A 381 -13.04 23.09 10.10
CA ALA A 381 -12.49 23.17 11.45
C ALA A 381 -12.07 21.80 11.98
N TYR A 382 -11.01 21.79 12.80
CA TYR A 382 -10.52 20.61 13.50
C TYR A 382 -10.64 20.79 15.01
N PHE A 383 -11.19 19.80 15.71
CA PHE A 383 -11.31 19.77 17.16
C PHE A 383 -10.41 18.68 17.74
N ALA A 384 -9.18 19.03 18.07
CA ALA A 384 -8.17 18.09 18.56
C ALA A 384 -8.58 17.27 19.80
N ARG A 385 -9.47 17.79 20.67
CA ARG A 385 -9.98 17.03 21.84
C ARG A 385 -11.00 15.96 21.48
N LEU A 386 -11.71 16.15 20.38
CA LEU A 386 -12.69 15.20 19.85
C LEU A 386 -12.07 14.32 18.76
N GLU A 387 -10.84 14.61 18.33
CA GLU A 387 -10.19 13.94 17.20
C GLU A 387 -11.05 13.98 15.93
N MET A 388 -11.77 15.09 15.74
CA MET A 388 -12.80 15.23 14.69
C MET A 388 -12.52 16.44 13.81
N ALA A 389 -12.52 16.22 12.49
CA ALA A 389 -12.55 17.26 11.47
C ALA A 389 -13.98 17.46 10.98
N VAL A 390 -14.37 18.71 10.73
CA VAL A 390 -15.68 19.08 10.21
C VAL A 390 -15.52 19.69 8.83
N ALA A 391 -16.37 19.26 7.90
CA ALA A 391 -16.40 19.68 6.52
C ALA A 391 -17.82 20.08 6.10
N VAL A 392 -17.93 20.87 5.06
CA VAL A 392 -19.19 21.10 4.33
C VAL A 392 -19.10 20.31 3.02
N ARG A 393 -20.10 19.46 2.75
CA ARG A 393 -20.23 18.70 1.50
C ARG A 393 -21.63 18.94 0.96
N GLY A 394 -21.74 19.65 -0.16
CA GLY A 394 -23.05 20.06 -0.71
C GLY A 394 -23.87 20.83 0.33
N THR A 395 -25.03 20.30 0.71
CA THR A 395 -25.93 20.91 1.70
C THR A 395 -25.86 20.24 3.07
N SER A 396 -24.74 19.61 3.41
CA SER A 396 -24.62 18.81 4.63
C SER A 396 -23.33 19.17 5.37
N LEU A 397 -23.45 19.33 6.69
CA LEU A 397 -22.32 19.43 7.59
C LEU A 397 -21.86 18.03 7.94
N VAL A 398 -20.62 17.68 7.58
CA VAL A 398 -20.07 16.33 7.68
C VAL A 398 -18.96 16.31 8.72
N ALA A 399 -18.95 15.28 9.56
CA ALA A 399 -17.85 14.99 10.49
C ALA A 399 -16.99 13.84 9.95
N VAL A 400 -15.69 13.96 10.17
CA VAL A 400 -14.70 12.91 9.92
C VAL A 400 -13.95 12.65 11.21
N GLN A 401 -14.07 11.43 11.73
CA GLN A 401 -13.31 10.99 12.90
C GLN A 401 -11.90 10.56 12.46
N LEU A 402 -10.89 11.13 13.12
CA LEU A 402 -9.47 10.95 12.79
C LEU A 402 -8.75 10.37 13.99
N GLU A 403 -8.58 9.06 14.04
CA GLU A 403 -7.86 8.42 15.13
C GLU A 403 -6.35 8.54 14.91
N ALA A 404 -5.70 9.27 15.82
CA ALA A 404 -4.26 9.35 15.85
C ALA A 404 -3.64 8.01 16.29
N PRO A 405 -2.44 7.67 15.80
CA PRO A 405 -1.77 6.43 16.17
C PRO A 405 -1.49 6.34 17.68
N LYS A 406 -2.01 5.29 18.31
CA LYS A 406 -1.80 4.98 19.74
C LYS A 406 -0.66 3.97 19.90
N GLY A 407 0.15 4.13 20.94
CA GLY A 407 1.21 3.16 21.26
C GLY A 407 0.67 1.87 21.90
N ARG A 408 1.56 0.96 22.33
CA ARG A 408 1.19 -0.21 23.16
C ARG A 408 0.54 0.19 24.50
N SER A 409 0.73 1.43 24.95
CA SER A 409 -0.03 2.02 26.05
C SER A 409 -1.16 2.88 25.47
N LYS A 410 -2.30 2.99 26.17
CA LYS A 410 -3.44 3.87 25.78
C LYS A 410 -3.08 5.36 25.63
N LYS A 411 -1.83 5.77 25.89
CA LYS A 411 -1.32 7.12 25.67
C LYS A 411 -0.97 7.35 24.19
N ARG A 412 -1.25 8.57 23.70
CA ARG A 412 -0.90 9.05 22.36
C ARG A 412 0.62 8.93 22.14
N ARG A 413 1.05 8.34 21.02
CA ARG A 413 2.46 8.27 20.61
C ARG A 413 2.92 9.64 20.12
N ALA A 414 4.23 9.89 20.13
CA ALA A 414 4.79 11.04 19.41
C ALA A 414 4.47 10.93 17.90
N GLU A 415 3.92 11.99 17.33
CA GLU A 415 3.53 12.07 15.92
C GLU A 415 4.66 12.60 15.04
N GLY A 416 4.66 12.23 13.76
CA GLY A 416 5.57 12.80 12.76
C GLY A 416 7.01 12.28 12.82
N LEU A 417 7.22 11.06 13.31
CA LEU A 417 8.55 10.43 13.29
C LEU A 417 8.90 9.98 11.87
N LEU A 418 10.18 10.08 11.49
CA LEU A 418 10.66 9.65 10.17
C LEU A 418 10.27 8.19 9.85
N ILE A 419 10.30 7.31 10.85
CA ILE A 419 9.93 5.89 10.69
C ILE A 419 8.49 5.69 10.16
N ASP A 420 7.59 6.64 10.42
CA ASP A 420 6.20 6.59 9.95
C ASP A 420 6.08 7.07 8.49
N SER A 421 7.13 7.66 7.92
CA SER A 421 7.20 8.18 6.54
C SER A 421 8.04 7.31 5.59
N ILE A 422 8.86 6.39 6.10
CA ILE A 422 9.69 5.51 5.26
C ILE A 422 8.79 4.61 4.39
N GLY A 423 9.05 4.57 3.08
CA GLY A 423 8.29 3.78 2.11
C GLY A 423 6.93 4.37 1.71
N ARG A 424 6.61 5.60 2.15
CA ARG A 424 5.31 6.25 1.89
C ARG A 424 5.42 7.60 1.17
N GLY A 425 6.53 7.83 0.47
CA GLY A 425 6.76 9.09 -0.24
C GLY A 425 5.73 9.32 -1.35
N VAL A 426 5.16 10.51 -1.40
CA VAL A 426 4.30 10.95 -2.51
C VAL A 426 5.21 11.41 -3.63
N THR A 427 5.10 10.79 -4.81
CA THR A 427 5.86 11.20 -5.99
C THR A 427 5.45 12.62 -6.35
N ALA A 428 6.38 13.56 -6.25
CA ALA A 428 6.22 14.82 -6.94
C ALA A 428 6.09 14.50 -8.45
N PRO A 429 5.21 15.18 -9.20
CA PRO A 429 5.28 15.10 -10.65
C PRO A 429 6.71 15.44 -11.01
N ILE A 430 7.40 14.51 -11.67
CA ILE A 430 8.70 14.75 -12.25
C ILE A 430 8.42 15.87 -13.25
N THR A 431 8.64 17.12 -12.81
CA THR A 431 8.90 18.21 -13.75
C THR A 431 9.96 17.61 -14.62
N LYS A 432 9.67 17.50 -15.92
CA LYS A 432 10.64 17.08 -16.93
C LYS A 432 11.80 18.06 -16.77
N THR A 433 12.72 17.76 -15.87
CA THR A 433 14.03 18.34 -15.86
C THR A 433 14.54 17.81 -17.16
N ASN A 434 14.52 18.65 -18.20
CA ASN A 434 15.35 18.47 -19.36
C ASN A 434 16.67 17.97 -18.78
N LYS A 435 17.00 16.70 -19.03
CA LYS A 435 18.32 16.18 -18.75
C LYS A 435 19.23 17.08 -19.58
N ARG A 436 19.69 18.18 -18.98
CA ARG A 436 20.89 18.84 -19.45
C ARG A 436 21.92 17.73 -19.31
N GLY A 437 22.46 17.29 -20.44
CA GLY A 437 23.61 16.41 -20.49
C GLY A 437 24.74 17.08 -19.72
N GLY A 438 24.76 16.90 -18.41
CA GLY A 438 25.91 17.11 -17.59
C GLY A 438 26.65 15.79 -17.63
N ASN A 439 27.86 15.81 -18.18
CA ASN A 439 28.83 14.74 -18.01
C ASN A 439 28.96 14.45 -16.51
N PHE A 440 28.30 13.39 -16.06
CA PHE A 440 28.59 12.74 -14.79
C PHE A 440 29.72 11.76 -15.09
N ASP A 441 30.89 11.97 -14.47
CA ASP A 441 31.99 11.00 -14.54
C ASP A 441 31.56 9.68 -13.88
N PRO A 442 31.39 8.58 -14.64
CA PRO A 442 30.80 7.33 -14.16
C PRO A 442 31.88 6.37 -13.67
N LEU A 443 32.88 6.86 -12.92
CA LEU A 443 34.09 6.09 -12.61
C LEU A 443 34.16 5.53 -11.19
N SER A 444 33.20 5.83 -10.31
CA SER A 444 33.29 5.38 -8.90
C SER A 444 32.41 4.18 -8.55
N PHE A 445 31.41 3.85 -9.38
CA PHE A 445 30.49 2.72 -9.14
C PHE A 445 30.39 1.72 -10.30
N SER A 446 30.98 2.01 -11.48
CA SER A 446 30.89 1.13 -12.65
C SER A 446 31.81 -0.08 -12.63
N THR A 447 32.81 -0.11 -11.73
CA THR A 447 33.76 -1.23 -11.59
C THR A 447 33.17 -2.46 -10.88
N GLN A 448 31.97 -2.35 -10.30
CA GLN A 448 31.28 -3.47 -9.63
C GLN A 448 29.98 -3.89 -10.33
N THR A 449 29.65 -3.26 -11.46
CA THR A 449 28.50 -3.64 -12.29
C THR A 449 29.00 -4.07 -13.66
N PRO A 450 28.45 -5.14 -14.26
CA PRO A 450 28.76 -5.46 -15.65
C PRO A 450 28.55 -4.22 -16.55
N PRO A 451 29.39 -4.03 -17.59
CA PRO A 451 29.35 -2.84 -18.43
C PRO A 451 27.96 -2.65 -19.04
N SER A 452 27.50 -1.40 -19.15
CA SER A 452 26.25 -1.12 -19.87
C SER A 452 26.43 -1.46 -21.34
N LEU A 453 25.45 -2.19 -21.89
CA LEU A 453 25.46 -2.69 -23.27
C LEU A 453 25.44 -1.58 -24.34
N GLU A 454 25.26 -0.31 -23.96
CA GLU A 454 25.52 0.85 -24.85
C GLU A 454 26.94 0.83 -25.43
N SER A 455 27.89 0.20 -24.74
CA SER A 455 29.27 0.02 -25.19
C SER A 455 29.47 -1.17 -26.15
N ILE A 456 28.54 -2.13 -26.22
CA ILE A 456 28.72 -3.38 -26.99
C ILE A 456 27.97 -3.35 -28.33
N TYR A 457 26.75 -2.80 -28.38
CA TYR A 457 25.89 -2.82 -29.58
C TYR A 457 25.28 -1.46 -29.91
N GLY A 458 26.10 -0.40 -30.00
CA GLY A 458 25.65 1.00 -30.13
C GLY A 458 24.28 1.18 -30.79
N LEU A 459 23.37 1.92 -30.13
CA LEU A 459 21.91 2.02 -30.35
C LEU A 459 21.36 1.93 -31.79
N GLY A 460 22.14 2.34 -32.79
CA GLY A 460 21.79 2.24 -34.21
C GLY A 460 21.91 0.84 -34.81
N SER A 461 22.91 0.02 -34.43
CA SER A 461 23.14 -1.30 -35.05
C SER A 461 21.99 -2.27 -34.76
N TRP A 462 21.48 -2.29 -33.52
CA TRP A 462 20.35 -3.15 -33.14
C TRP A 462 19.07 -2.89 -33.94
N ILE A 463 18.77 -1.63 -34.24
CA ILE A 463 17.56 -1.27 -35.01
C ILE A 463 17.68 -1.79 -36.44
N ASP A 464 18.87 -1.76 -37.02
CA ASP A 464 19.11 -2.24 -38.37
C ASP A 464 19.14 -3.78 -38.43
N ASP A 465 19.72 -4.43 -37.42
CA ASP A 465 19.69 -5.88 -37.26
C ASP A 465 18.26 -6.42 -37.06
N ALA A 466 17.43 -5.73 -36.26
CA ALA A 466 16.03 -6.09 -36.03
C ALA A 466 15.17 -5.93 -37.29
N LYS A 467 15.49 -4.96 -38.17
CA LYS A 467 14.84 -4.82 -39.48
C LYS A 467 15.22 -5.95 -40.41
N LEU A 468 16.49 -6.35 -40.45
CA LEU A 468 16.96 -7.47 -41.27
C LEU A 468 16.28 -8.78 -40.86
N ALA A 469 16.16 -9.02 -39.55
CA ALA A 469 15.39 -10.15 -39.03
C ALA A 469 13.90 -10.09 -39.42
N GLU A 470 13.31 -8.89 -39.50
CA GLU A 470 11.92 -8.72 -39.93
C GLU A 470 11.74 -8.95 -41.45
N GLU A 471 12.70 -8.55 -42.27
CA GLU A 471 12.75 -8.86 -43.70
C GLU A 471 12.83 -10.38 -43.94
N ASN A 472 13.64 -11.10 -43.15
CA ASN A 472 13.76 -12.56 -43.23
C ASN A 472 12.46 -13.29 -42.85
N ILE A 473 11.76 -12.86 -41.80
CA ILE A 473 10.42 -13.39 -41.46
C ILE A 473 9.42 -13.11 -42.59
N LYS A 474 9.43 -11.92 -43.19
CA LYS A 474 8.54 -11.56 -44.30
C LYS A 474 8.85 -12.35 -45.58
N ALA A 475 10.13 -12.64 -45.83
CA ALA A 475 10.59 -13.49 -46.93
C ALA A 475 10.31 -14.99 -46.70
N GLY A 476 9.96 -15.38 -45.47
CA GLY A 476 9.71 -16.76 -45.07
C GLY A 476 10.99 -17.57 -44.89
N ASP A 477 12.13 -16.92 -44.64
CA ASP A 477 13.40 -17.57 -44.31
C ASP A 477 13.55 -17.70 -42.79
N TYR A 478 12.91 -18.73 -42.24
CA TYR A 478 12.93 -18.99 -40.80
C TYR A 478 14.29 -19.49 -40.30
N ALA A 479 15.11 -20.09 -41.16
CA ALA A 479 16.42 -20.63 -40.76
C ALA A 479 17.40 -19.50 -40.44
N GLU A 480 17.47 -18.46 -41.27
CA GLU A 480 18.30 -17.29 -40.97
C GLU A 480 17.81 -16.51 -39.76
N PHE A 481 16.49 -16.41 -39.57
CA PHE A 481 15.91 -15.82 -38.36
C PHE A 481 16.35 -16.57 -37.09
N GLU A 482 16.31 -17.90 -37.09
CA GLU A 482 16.74 -18.68 -35.92
C GLU A 482 18.23 -18.54 -35.64
N LYS A 483 19.08 -18.50 -36.68
CA LYS A 483 20.52 -18.22 -36.49
C LYS A 483 20.77 -16.84 -35.91
N PHE A 484 20.02 -15.83 -36.36
CA PHE A 484 20.10 -14.47 -35.80
C PHE A 484 19.68 -14.43 -34.33
N MET A 485 18.59 -15.11 -33.98
CA MET A 485 18.12 -15.18 -32.59
C MET A 485 19.09 -15.94 -31.70
N ALA A 486 19.65 -17.05 -32.17
CA ALA A 486 20.66 -17.81 -31.45
C ALA A 486 21.96 -17.00 -31.25
N PHE A 487 22.43 -16.29 -32.28
CA PHE A 487 23.56 -15.37 -32.15
C PHE A 487 23.30 -14.28 -31.10
N SER A 488 22.10 -13.68 -31.13
CA SER A 488 21.70 -12.63 -30.21
C SER A 488 21.58 -13.11 -28.75
N PHE A 489 21.22 -14.38 -28.56
CA PHE A 489 21.15 -15.04 -27.26
C PHE A 489 22.42 -15.79 -26.86
N GLN A 490 23.46 -15.75 -27.71
CA GLN A 490 24.73 -16.46 -27.52
C GLN A 490 24.55 -17.98 -27.35
N VAL A 491 23.56 -18.54 -28.03
CA VAL A 491 23.26 -19.99 -28.06
C VAL A 491 23.92 -20.61 -29.28
N HIS A 492 24.48 -21.82 -29.12
CA HIS A 492 25.10 -22.54 -30.24
C HIS A 492 24.02 -23.19 -31.12
N CYS A 493 24.12 -22.98 -32.44
CA CYS A 493 23.30 -23.66 -33.45
C CYS A 493 24.13 -24.66 -34.23
N ASP A 494 23.64 -25.89 -34.36
CA ASP A 494 24.17 -26.85 -35.32
C ASP A 494 23.50 -26.62 -36.69
N ASP A 495 24.32 -26.41 -37.71
CA ASP A 495 23.85 -26.42 -39.10
C ASP A 495 23.75 -27.87 -39.57
N GLY A 496 22.59 -28.27 -40.10
CA GLY A 496 22.30 -29.63 -40.58
C GLY A 496 23.10 -30.09 -41.82
N LEU A 497 24.34 -29.64 -42.02
CA LEU A 497 25.20 -30.05 -43.13
C LEU A 497 26.66 -30.20 -42.68
N GLU A 498 26.98 -31.38 -42.14
CA GLU A 498 28.27 -32.01 -42.42
C GLU A 498 27.99 -33.29 -43.21
N HIS A 499 27.98 -33.15 -44.54
CA HIS A 499 28.21 -34.26 -45.43
C HIS A 499 29.71 -34.53 -45.39
N ASP A 500 30.15 -35.31 -44.40
CA ASP A 500 31.53 -35.78 -44.37
C ASP A 500 31.72 -36.75 -45.54
N GLY A 501 32.61 -36.36 -46.44
CA GLY A 501 32.89 -37.07 -47.67
C GLY A 501 33.73 -38.29 -47.39
N THR A 502 33.08 -39.45 -47.26
CA THR A 502 33.72 -40.73 -47.55
C THR A 502 32.92 -41.45 -48.61
N GLN A 503 33.55 -41.56 -49.79
CA GLN A 503 33.16 -42.48 -50.85
C GLN A 503 33.00 -43.88 -50.25
N ASP A 504 31.85 -44.51 -50.48
CA ASP A 504 31.83 -45.94 -50.76
C ASP A 504 30.66 -46.24 -51.69
N GLU A 505 31.02 -46.70 -52.89
CA GLU A 505 30.15 -47.38 -53.82
C GLU A 505 29.62 -48.66 -53.17
N ASN A 506 28.29 -48.86 -53.13
CA ASN A 506 27.65 -50.01 -53.76
C ASN A 506 26.16 -50.19 -53.40
N THR A 507 25.46 -50.69 -54.42
CA THR A 507 24.24 -51.50 -54.43
C THR A 507 22.87 -50.83 -54.25
N ALA A 508 22.16 -50.84 -55.37
CA ALA A 508 20.72 -50.70 -55.53
C ALA A 508 19.91 -51.80 -54.80
N MET A 509 18.66 -51.48 -54.45
CA MET A 509 17.48 -52.24 -54.94
C MET A 509 16.18 -51.44 -54.71
N ASP A 510 15.40 -51.38 -55.78
CA ASP A 510 14.02 -50.89 -55.88
C ASP A 510 13.06 -51.51 -54.86
N VAL A 511 12.09 -50.72 -54.36
CA VAL A 511 10.66 -51.08 -54.40
C VAL A 511 9.82 -49.80 -54.64
N ASP A 512 8.88 -49.96 -55.55
CA ASP A 512 8.02 -49.00 -56.25
C ASP A 512 6.84 -48.46 -55.41
N GLU A 513 6.12 -47.49 -56.00
CA GLU A 513 4.72 -47.09 -55.72
C GLU A 513 4.43 -46.23 -54.46
N THR A 514 3.69 -45.11 -54.48
CA THR A 514 2.76 -44.52 -55.46
C THR A 514 2.78 -42.99 -55.38
N SER A 515 2.76 -42.35 -56.54
CA SER A 515 2.35 -40.95 -56.71
C SER A 515 0.88 -40.75 -56.35
N SER A 516 0.59 -39.91 -55.36
CA SER A 516 -0.71 -39.25 -55.23
C SER A 516 -0.53 -37.74 -55.29
N THR A 517 -0.89 -37.19 -56.44
CA THR A 517 -1.17 -35.79 -56.71
C THR A 517 -2.14 -35.23 -55.67
N SER A 518 -1.76 -34.20 -54.92
CA SER A 518 -2.73 -33.21 -54.41
C SER A 518 -2.07 -31.89 -53.96
N VAL A 519 -2.41 -30.85 -54.71
CA VAL A 519 -2.66 -29.47 -54.29
C VAL A 519 -1.51 -28.69 -53.62
N ALA A 520 -0.99 -27.72 -54.37
CA ALA A 520 -0.27 -26.58 -53.85
C ALA A 520 -1.08 -25.85 -52.77
N ALA A 521 -0.79 -26.14 -51.50
CA ALA A 521 -1.27 -25.37 -50.36
C ALA A 521 -0.26 -24.26 -50.07
N THR A 522 -0.43 -23.12 -50.71
CA THR A 522 0.14 -21.85 -50.23
C THR A 522 -0.41 -21.57 -48.83
N GLY A 523 0.39 -21.82 -47.78
CA GLY A 523 0.07 -21.38 -46.41
C GLY A 523 0.37 -22.33 -45.24
N ALA A 524 1.03 -23.48 -45.41
CA ALA A 524 1.35 -24.36 -44.28
C ALA A 524 2.76 -24.07 -43.72
N GLY A 525 2.89 -23.90 -42.40
CA GLY A 525 4.17 -23.75 -41.69
C GLY A 525 5.06 -25.01 -41.72
N PRO A 526 6.22 -25.00 -41.04
CA PRO A 526 7.15 -26.12 -40.96
C PRO A 526 6.48 -27.42 -40.47
N ARG A 527 6.90 -28.56 -41.02
CA ARG A 527 6.38 -29.90 -40.67
C ARG A 527 7.40 -30.68 -39.85
N ARG A 528 6.90 -31.48 -38.90
CA ARG A 528 7.71 -32.37 -38.07
C ARG A 528 8.10 -33.61 -38.90
N SER A 529 9.40 -33.92 -38.97
CA SER A 529 9.96 -35.10 -39.63
C SER A 529 10.83 -35.89 -38.64
N THR A 530 10.82 -37.22 -38.74
CA THR A 530 11.70 -38.10 -37.97
C THR A 530 12.85 -38.58 -38.83
N ARG A 531 14.08 -38.27 -38.42
CA ARG A 531 15.31 -38.74 -39.08
C ARG A 531 15.46 -40.25 -38.84
N GLY A 532 16.20 -40.94 -39.72
CA GLY A 532 16.51 -42.37 -39.59
C GLY A 532 17.26 -42.77 -38.29
N ASP A 533 17.75 -41.80 -37.51
CA ASP A 533 18.41 -41.94 -36.20
C ASP A 533 17.43 -41.73 -35.01
N GLY A 534 16.12 -41.68 -35.27
CA GLY A 534 15.08 -41.47 -34.23
C GLY A 534 14.93 -40.03 -33.72
N ARG A 535 15.78 -39.10 -34.16
CA ARG A 535 15.67 -37.66 -33.80
C ARG A 535 14.58 -36.95 -34.59
N VAL A 536 13.81 -36.09 -33.91
CA VAL A 536 12.74 -35.27 -34.49
C VAL A 536 13.30 -33.92 -34.93
N CYS A 537 13.05 -33.51 -36.17
CA CYS A 537 13.45 -32.21 -36.70
C CYS A 537 12.28 -31.51 -37.41
N TRP A 538 12.33 -30.18 -37.48
CA TRP A 538 11.35 -29.39 -38.22
C TRP A 538 11.89 -29.08 -39.61
N VAL A 539 11.08 -29.35 -40.64
CA VAL A 539 11.45 -29.17 -42.05
C VAL A 539 10.52 -28.17 -42.69
N PHE A 540 11.08 -27.18 -43.40
CA PHE A 540 10.33 -26.20 -44.17
C PHE A 540 10.97 -26.04 -45.56
N LYS A 541 10.17 -26.20 -46.63
CA LYS A 541 10.66 -26.22 -48.02
C LYS A 541 11.89 -27.13 -48.22
N ASP A 542 11.81 -28.35 -47.70
CA ASP A 542 12.86 -29.39 -47.80
C ASP A 542 14.22 -29.02 -47.17
N ARG A 543 14.26 -28.01 -46.28
CA ARG A 543 15.42 -27.67 -45.45
C ARG A 543 15.13 -27.90 -43.97
N GLU A 544 16.09 -28.50 -43.26
CA GLU A 544 16.04 -28.68 -41.80
C GLU A 544 16.29 -27.35 -41.09
N LEU A 545 15.49 -27.04 -40.06
CA LEU A 545 15.70 -25.88 -39.21
C LEU A 545 16.89 -26.11 -38.24
N PRO A 546 17.66 -25.06 -37.88
CA PRO A 546 18.80 -25.18 -36.99
C PRO A 546 18.43 -25.73 -35.61
N GLN A 547 19.20 -26.68 -35.09
CA GLN A 547 19.02 -27.18 -33.73
C GLN A 547 19.80 -26.32 -32.73
N TRP A 548 19.12 -25.86 -31.68
CA TRP A 548 19.73 -25.05 -30.62
C TRP A 548 20.26 -25.96 -29.51
N ARG A 549 21.52 -25.76 -29.10
CA ARG A 549 22.11 -26.43 -27.95
C ARG A 549 22.20 -25.46 -26.77
N PHE A 550 21.47 -25.77 -25.70
CA PHE A 550 21.40 -24.94 -24.51
C PHE A 550 22.52 -25.29 -23.52
N PRO A 551 23.34 -24.32 -23.07
CA PRO A 551 24.31 -24.54 -22.00
C PRO A 551 23.62 -24.69 -20.64
N GLN A 552 24.29 -25.32 -19.67
CA GLN A 552 23.77 -25.46 -18.29
C GLN A 552 23.58 -24.11 -17.56
N GLN A 553 24.29 -23.06 -17.98
CA GLN A 553 24.13 -21.70 -17.48
C GLN A 553 23.97 -20.75 -18.67
N LEU A 554 22.88 -19.97 -18.65
CA LEU A 554 22.55 -19.01 -19.70
C LEU A 554 23.16 -17.64 -19.38
N GLU A 555 23.78 -17.00 -20.37
CA GLU A 555 24.35 -15.66 -20.25
C GLU A 555 23.25 -14.58 -20.18
N PRO A 556 23.49 -13.43 -19.54
CA PRO A 556 22.51 -12.37 -19.42
C PRO A 556 22.29 -11.66 -20.76
N VAL A 557 21.02 -11.57 -21.19
CA VAL A 557 20.61 -10.98 -22.47
C VAL A 557 19.92 -9.61 -22.28
N ASP A 558 20.00 -8.76 -23.32
CA ASP A 558 19.29 -7.48 -23.35
C ASP A 558 17.76 -7.67 -23.30
N ARG A 559 17.12 -6.92 -22.41
CA ARG A 559 15.66 -6.84 -22.29
C ARG A 559 14.99 -6.47 -23.63
N ARG A 560 15.63 -5.66 -24.47
CA ARG A 560 15.06 -5.29 -25.79
C ARG A 560 14.95 -6.48 -26.73
N MET A 561 15.96 -7.33 -26.77
CA MET A 561 15.94 -8.58 -27.54
C MET A 561 14.87 -9.53 -27.00
N VAL A 562 14.72 -9.61 -25.67
CA VAL A 562 13.66 -10.40 -25.04
C VAL A 562 12.26 -9.89 -25.44
N ILE A 563 12.02 -8.58 -25.39
CA ILE A 563 10.74 -7.99 -25.79
C ILE A 563 10.47 -8.24 -27.28
N TYR A 564 11.47 -8.03 -28.14
CA TYR A 564 11.37 -8.31 -29.58
C TYR A 564 11.05 -9.79 -29.85
N ALA A 565 11.74 -10.71 -29.18
CA ALA A 565 11.50 -12.15 -29.31
C ALA A 565 10.07 -12.53 -28.92
N ILE A 566 9.57 -12.01 -27.79
CA ILE A 566 8.20 -12.24 -27.32
C ILE A 566 7.19 -11.69 -28.31
N GLN A 567 7.40 -10.47 -28.84
CA GLN A 567 6.52 -9.85 -29.82
C GLN A 567 6.41 -10.67 -31.13
N ARG A 568 7.46 -11.41 -31.50
CA ARG A 568 7.43 -12.27 -32.70
C ARG A 568 6.94 -13.69 -32.41
N ALA A 569 7.19 -14.20 -31.21
CA ALA A 569 6.72 -15.52 -30.78
C ALA A 569 5.21 -15.56 -30.51
N PHE A 570 4.63 -14.48 -29.97
CA PHE A 570 3.22 -14.40 -29.59
C PHE A 570 2.46 -13.34 -30.38
N ASN A 571 1.17 -13.58 -30.60
CA ASN A 571 0.24 -12.63 -31.18
C ASN A 571 -1.10 -12.68 -30.43
N VAL A 572 -1.86 -11.58 -30.49
CA VAL A 572 -3.22 -11.51 -29.97
C VAL A 572 -4.21 -11.61 -31.13
N ALA A 573 -5.08 -12.60 -31.10
CA ALA A 573 -6.17 -12.77 -32.07
C ALA A 573 -7.49 -12.31 -31.46
N SER A 574 -8.22 -11.42 -32.14
CA SER A 574 -9.58 -11.06 -31.73
C SER A 574 -10.54 -12.22 -32.01
N VAL A 575 -11.15 -12.80 -30.97
CA VAL A 575 -12.12 -13.88 -31.08
C VAL A 575 -13.53 -13.29 -31.01
N THR A 576 -14.28 -13.42 -32.09
CA THR A 576 -15.66 -12.88 -32.23
C THR A 576 -16.71 -13.63 -31.40
N ALA A 577 -16.31 -14.62 -30.60
CA ALA A 577 -17.19 -15.50 -29.83
C ALA A 577 -16.84 -15.54 -28.34
N SER A 578 -17.79 -15.05 -27.52
CA SER A 578 -18.13 -15.46 -26.14
C SER A 578 -17.12 -15.30 -25.00
N THR A 579 -16.07 -14.48 -25.09
CA THR A 579 -15.31 -14.04 -23.89
C THR A 579 -15.48 -12.53 -23.70
N LEU A 580 -15.69 -12.09 -22.45
CA LEU A 580 -16.01 -10.70 -22.08
C LEU A 580 -15.01 -9.64 -22.60
N LEU A 581 -13.81 -10.05 -23.04
CA LEU A 581 -12.78 -9.18 -23.60
C LEU A 581 -12.41 -9.46 -25.07
N GLY A 582 -12.96 -10.49 -25.72
CA GLY A 582 -12.88 -10.65 -27.17
C GLY A 582 -11.50 -10.91 -27.79
N TRP A 583 -10.46 -11.28 -27.03
CA TRP A 583 -9.12 -11.59 -27.56
C TRP A 583 -8.45 -12.80 -26.89
N GLN A 584 -7.59 -13.50 -27.64
CA GLN A 584 -6.87 -14.71 -27.22
C GLN A 584 -5.40 -14.66 -27.66
N LEU A 585 -4.49 -15.01 -26.76
CA LEU A 585 -3.08 -15.20 -27.01
C LEU A 585 -2.86 -16.44 -27.89
N ARG A 586 -2.09 -16.29 -28.97
CA ARG A 586 -1.69 -17.39 -29.85
C ARG A 586 -0.20 -17.37 -30.11
N CYS A 587 0.41 -18.55 -30.17
CA CYS A 587 1.80 -18.68 -30.56
C CYS A 587 1.93 -18.69 -32.09
N ARG A 588 2.75 -17.77 -32.64
CA ARG A 588 3.04 -17.69 -34.08
C ARG A 588 4.15 -18.66 -34.51
N LEU A 589 5.09 -18.94 -33.61
CA LEU A 589 6.32 -19.70 -33.89
C LEU A 589 6.48 -20.91 -32.94
N PRO A 590 5.52 -21.85 -32.89
CA PRO A 590 5.53 -22.95 -31.90
C PRO A 590 6.72 -23.92 -32.08
N TRP A 591 7.29 -23.98 -33.28
CA TRP A 591 8.45 -24.82 -33.62
C TRP A 591 9.80 -24.16 -33.29
N SER A 592 9.85 -22.90 -32.85
CA SER A 592 11.12 -22.18 -32.75
C SER A 592 11.87 -22.44 -31.44
N GLY A 593 13.20 -22.61 -31.54
CA GLY A 593 14.11 -22.67 -30.40
C GLY A 593 14.08 -21.42 -29.51
N THR A 594 13.59 -20.31 -30.06
CA THR A 594 13.33 -19.05 -29.34
C THR A 594 12.37 -19.24 -28.16
N ILE A 595 11.31 -20.05 -28.30
CA ILE A 595 10.32 -20.25 -27.22
C ILE A 595 10.91 -21.11 -26.11
N GLN A 596 11.63 -22.17 -26.48
CA GLN A 596 12.35 -23.01 -25.52
C GLN A 596 13.37 -22.19 -24.74
N TYR A 597 14.13 -21.31 -25.41
CA TYR A 597 15.03 -20.37 -24.76
C TYR A 597 14.29 -19.42 -23.80
N LEU A 598 13.21 -18.78 -24.25
CA LEU A 598 12.45 -17.84 -23.42
C LEU A 598 11.86 -18.51 -22.16
N ALA A 599 11.46 -19.78 -22.26
CA ALA A 599 11.01 -20.60 -21.13
C ALA A 599 12.17 -20.96 -20.19
N LEU A 600 13.27 -21.52 -20.73
CA LEU A 600 14.48 -21.91 -19.98
C LEU A 600 15.14 -20.72 -19.26
N ALA A 601 15.21 -19.57 -19.91
CA ALA A 601 15.81 -18.35 -19.36
C ALA A 601 14.89 -17.62 -18.36
N GLY A 602 13.64 -18.08 -18.20
CA GLY A 602 12.69 -17.47 -17.29
C GLY A 602 12.17 -16.10 -17.74
N HIS A 603 12.18 -15.82 -19.05
CA HIS A 603 11.81 -14.51 -19.60
C HIS A 603 10.32 -14.36 -19.94
N LEU A 604 9.58 -15.47 -20.02
CA LEU A 604 8.12 -15.51 -20.20
C LEU A 604 7.39 -15.12 -18.90
N THR A 605 7.42 -13.83 -18.57
CA THR A 605 6.67 -13.23 -17.46
C THR A 605 5.50 -12.40 -18.00
N THR A 606 4.42 -12.27 -17.22
CA THR A 606 3.25 -11.44 -17.56
C THR A 606 3.63 -9.99 -17.85
N ALA A 607 4.54 -9.41 -17.06
CA ALA A 607 5.06 -8.05 -17.30
C ALA A 607 5.79 -7.92 -18.65
N ASN A 608 6.64 -8.88 -19.02
CA ASN A 608 7.33 -8.84 -20.31
C ASN A 608 6.36 -9.04 -21.48
N LEU A 609 5.41 -9.97 -21.35
CA LEU A 609 4.35 -10.21 -22.33
C LEU A 609 3.49 -8.95 -22.55
N GLN A 610 3.04 -8.32 -21.47
CA GLN A 610 2.26 -7.09 -21.55
C GLN A 610 3.05 -6.00 -22.28
N THR A 611 4.31 -5.75 -21.88
CA THR A 611 5.12 -4.71 -22.55
C THR A 611 5.40 -5.00 -24.02
N ALA A 612 5.51 -6.27 -24.41
CA ALA A 612 5.73 -6.65 -25.80
C ALA A 612 4.46 -6.52 -26.66
N LEU A 613 3.31 -6.88 -26.11
CA LEU A 613 2.03 -6.92 -26.83
C LEU A 613 1.28 -5.58 -26.80
N GLU A 614 1.51 -4.73 -25.80
CA GLU A 614 0.92 -3.39 -25.68
C GLU A 614 1.36 -2.45 -26.81
N ILE A 615 2.54 -2.69 -27.41
CA ILE A 615 3.04 -1.93 -28.56
C ILE A 615 2.10 -2.06 -29.76
N ASP A 616 1.58 -3.27 -30.00
CA ASP A 616 0.73 -3.57 -31.14
C ASP A 616 -0.78 -3.48 -30.78
N ASN A 617 -1.13 -3.58 -29.49
CA ASN A 617 -2.51 -3.58 -29.00
C ASN A 617 -2.66 -2.72 -27.72
N THR A 618 -3.02 -1.45 -27.87
CA THR A 618 -3.21 -0.50 -26.75
C THR A 618 -4.32 -0.88 -25.77
N ASP A 619 -5.25 -1.75 -26.18
CA ASP A 619 -6.40 -2.16 -25.37
C ASP A 619 -6.06 -3.23 -24.30
N LEU A 620 -4.81 -3.73 -24.27
CA LEU A 620 -4.34 -4.75 -23.33
C LEU A 620 -3.99 -4.22 -21.92
N SER A 621 -4.00 -2.90 -21.71
CA SER A 621 -3.56 -2.31 -20.44
C SER A 621 -4.45 -2.76 -19.27
N GLY A 622 -3.87 -3.44 -18.29
CA GLY A 622 -4.58 -3.96 -17.10
C GLY A 622 -5.14 -5.39 -17.25
N SER A 623 -4.80 -6.12 -18.31
CA SER A 623 -5.25 -7.51 -18.52
C SER A 623 -4.23 -8.57 -18.07
N GLU A 624 -3.46 -8.27 -17.03
CA GLU A 624 -2.39 -9.17 -16.51
C GLU A 624 -2.93 -10.55 -16.11
N ASP A 625 -4.09 -10.60 -15.46
CA ASP A 625 -4.71 -11.85 -15.01
C ASP A 625 -5.12 -12.77 -16.18
N ILE A 626 -5.51 -12.19 -17.32
CA ILE A 626 -5.94 -12.95 -18.50
C ILE A 626 -4.73 -13.51 -19.25
N LEU A 627 -3.66 -12.71 -19.37
CA LEU A 627 -2.39 -13.18 -19.90
C LEU A 627 -1.81 -14.30 -19.03
N ALA A 628 -1.92 -14.17 -17.70
CA ALA A 628 -1.51 -15.18 -16.74
C ALA A 628 -2.28 -16.50 -16.90
N GLU A 629 -3.58 -16.44 -17.24
CA GLU A 629 -4.41 -17.62 -17.49
C GLU A 629 -4.12 -18.28 -18.85
N GLN A 630 -3.97 -17.48 -19.90
CA GLN A 630 -3.82 -17.99 -21.27
C GLN A 630 -2.41 -18.50 -21.59
N LEU A 631 -1.36 -17.95 -20.98
CA LEU A 631 0.01 -18.36 -21.29
C LEU A 631 0.26 -19.86 -21.02
N PRO A 632 -0.07 -20.43 -19.84
CA PRO A 632 0.06 -21.87 -19.60
C PRO A 632 -0.74 -22.72 -20.59
N GLN A 633 -1.95 -22.27 -20.98
CA GLN A 633 -2.79 -22.96 -21.96
C GLN A 633 -2.08 -23.05 -23.31
N VAL A 634 -1.54 -21.93 -23.80
CA VAL A 634 -0.77 -21.90 -25.06
C VAL A 634 0.47 -22.78 -24.98
N LEU A 635 1.19 -22.81 -23.86
CA LEU A 635 2.36 -23.68 -23.69
C LEU A 635 1.97 -25.17 -23.75
N SER A 636 0.84 -25.55 -23.17
CA SER A 636 0.32 -26.93 -23.24
C SER A 636 -0.17 -27.35 -24.63
N GLU A 637 -0.66 -26.40 -25.43
CA GLU A 637 -1.03 -26.65 -26.83
C GLU A 637 0.21 -26.87 -27.72
N ILE A 638 1.33 -26.22 -27.40
CA ILE A 638 2.60 -26.37 -28.14
C ILE A 638 3.24 -27.73 -27.83
N ASP A 639 3.25 -28.12 -26.56
CA ASP A 639 3.90 -29.34 -26.09
C ASP A 639 2.95 -30.19 -25.23
N PRO A 640 2.34 -31.24 -25.81
CA PRO A 640 1.44 -32.13 -25.08
C PRO A 640 2.17 -33.03 -24.06
N THR A 641 3.50 -33.10 -24.09
CA THR A 641 4.29 -33.84 -23.09
C THR A 641 4.45 -33.06 -21.78
N LEU A 642 4.10 -31.76 -21.78
CA LEU A 642 4.21 -30.82 -20.67
C LEU A 642 5.65 -30.52 -20.21
N ASP A 643 6.68 -30.99 -20.91
CA ASP A 643 8.08 -30.71 -20.58
C ASP A 643 8.39 -29.21 -20.66
N LEU A 644 7.90 -28.54 -21.71
CA LEU A 644 8.05 -27.08 -21.84
C LEU A 644 7.35 -26.32 -20.71
N LEU A 645 6.19 -26.81 -20.25
CA LEU A 645 5.45 -26.23 -19.14
C LEU A 645 6.22 -26.41 -17.83
N LEU A 646 6.82 -27.58 -17.61
CA LEU A 646 7.66 -27.86 -16.43
C LEU A 646 8.91 -26.98 -16.40
N VAL A 647 9.60 -26.87 -17.52
CA VAL A 647 10.78 -25.99 -17.66
C VAL A 647 10.41 -24.54 -17.34
N TRP A 648 9.30 -24.07 -17.89
CA TRP A 648 8.78 -22.73 -17.60
C TRP A 648 8.42 -22.59 -16.11
N LEU A 649 7.70 -23.55 -15.54
CA LEU A 649 7.32 -23.60 -14.12
C LEU A 649 8.54 -23.60 -13.21
N ALA A 650 9.66 -24.21 -13.59
CA ALA A 650 10.89 -24.24 -12.81
C ALA A 650 11.67 -22.91 -12.90
N ALA A 651 11.89 -22.40 -14.12
CA ALA A 651 12.80 -21.28 -14.37
C ALA A 651 12.20 -19.89 -14.10
N THR A 652 10.90 -19.70 -14.34
CA THR A 652 10.26 -18.37 -14.24
C THR A 652 9.83 -17.98 -12.83
N LYS A 653 9.77 -16.68 -12.55
CA LYS A 653 9.10 -16.15 -11.35
C LYS A 653 7.63 -15.94 -11.66
N LEU A 654 6.78 -16.70 -11.00
CA LEU A 654 5.35 -16.79 -11.30
C LEU A 654 4.49 -16.22 -10.18
N GLY A 655 3.35 -15.65 -10.55
CA GLY A 655 2.27 -15.30 -9.63
C GLY A 655 1.32 -16.49 -9.39
N PRO A 656 0.36 -16.33 -8.47
CA PRO A 656 -0.55 -17.41 -8.10
C PRO A 656 -1.50 -17.80 -9.24
N VAL A 657 -1.88 -16.86 -10.11
CA VAL A 657 -2.79 -17.12 -11.24
C VAL A 657 -2.10 -18.00 -12.28
N GLU A 658 -0.84 -17.69 -12.62
CA GLU A 658 -0.03 -18.50 -13.54
C GLU A 658 0.17 -19.93 -13.03
N ILE A 659 0.53 -20.08 -11.74
CA ILE A 659 0.79 -21.38 -11.13
C ILE A 659 -0.48 -22.24 -11.09
N LEU A 660 -1.60 -21.67 -10.64
CA LEU A 660 -2.86 -22.40 -10.51
C LEU A 660 -3.45 -22.81 -11.87
N SER A 661 -3.29 -21.98 -12.90
CA SER A 661 -3.65 -22.36 -14.27
C SER A 661 -2.80 -23.51 -14.79
N ALA A 662 -1.50 -23.55 -14.48
CA ALA A 662 -0.64 -24.68 -14.82
C ALA A 662 -1.03 -25.96 -14.05
N VAL A 663 -1.30 -25.87 -12.73
CA VAL A 663 -1.81 -26.99 -11.92
C VAL A 663 -3.11 -27.54 -12.51
N LYS A 664 -4.04 -26.66 -12.92
CA LYS A 664 -5.29 -27.06 -13.57
C LYS A 664 -5.05 -27.85 -14.86
N ILE A 665 -4.08 -27.44 -15.68
CA ILE A 665 -3.73 -28.15 -16.92
C ILE A 665 -3.11 -29.52 -16.60
N ILE A 666 -2.23 -29.61 -15.60
CA ILE A 666 -1.63 -30.88 -15.20
C ILE A 666 -2.71 -31.83 -14.66
N MET A 667 -3.63 -31.34 -13.81
CA MET A 667 -4.77 -32.11 -13.32
C MET A 667 -5.68 -32.61 -14.46
N ARG A 668 -5.94 -31.79 -15.48
CA ARG A 668 -6.65 -32.23 -16.70
C ARG A 668 -5.89 -33.31 -17.47
N SER A 669 -4.58 -33.23 -17.54
CA SER A 669 -3.75 -34.25 -18.21
C SER A 669 -3.69 -35.58 -17.45
N LEU A 670 -4.04 -35.56 -16.17
CA LEU A 670 -4.24 -36.73 -15.31
C LEU A 670 -5.72 -37.17 -15.28
N GLU A 671 -6.57 -36.56 -16.11
CA GLU A 671 -8.02 -36.78 -16.23
C GLU A 671 -8.85 -36.47 -14.95
N LEU A 672 -8.21 -36.01 -13.86
CA LEU A 672 -8.84 -35.54 -12.60
C LEU A 672 -9.85 -34.38 -12.75
N ILE A 673 -9.87 -33.72 -13.92
CA ILE A 673 -10.79 -32.65 -14.28
C ILE A 673 -11.35 -32.95 -15.68
N GLN A 674 -12.64 -33.25 -15.76
CA GLN A 674 -13.29 -33.57 -17.04
C GLN A 674 -13.56 -32.33 -17.91
N ASP A 675 -13.38 -32.50 -19.23
CA ASP A 675 -13.62 -31.44 -20.21
C ASP A 675 -15.13 -31.31 -20.54
N PRO A 676 -15.70 -30.09 -20.57
CA PRO A 676 -17.10 -29.89 -20.96
C PRO A 676 -17.40 -30.31 -22.41
N GLN A 677 -16.38 -30.51 -23.26
CA GLN A 677 -16.55 -31.01 -24.64
C GLN A 677 -16.55 -32.54 -24.76
N GLN A 678 -16.05 -33.29 -23.76
CA GLN A 678 -16.22 -34.74 -23.75
C GLN A 678 -17.63 -35.15 -23.33
N MET A 679 -18.28 -34.35 -22.47
CA MET A 679 -19.69 -34.50 -22.10
C MET A 679 -20.61 -34.48 -23.34
N THR A 680 -20.33 -33.63 -24.33
CA THR A 680 -21.11 -33.55 -25.58
C THR A 680 -20.82 -34.67 -26.57
N ARG A 681 -19.63 -35.29 -26.54
CA ARG A 681 -19.28 -36.39 -27.45
C ARG A 681 -19.87 -37.73 -26.98
N ASN A 682 -19.90 -37.95 -25.66
CA ASN A 682 -20.52 -39.15 -25.06
C ASN A 682 -22.05 -39.14 -25.16
N LEU A 683 -22.67 -37.96 -25.33
CA LEU A 683 -24.11 -37.82 -25.59
C LEU A 683 -24.52 -38.11 -27.05
N LEU A 684 -23.58 -38.19 -27.99
CA LEU A 684 -23.88 -38.30 -29.44
C LEU A 684 -23.58 -39.67 -30.06
N THR A 685 -22.88 -40.57 -29.36
CA THR A 685 -22.57 -41.93 -29.85
C THR A 685 -23.15 -43.03 -28.96
N GLY A 686 -24.45 -42.98 -28.71
CA GLY A 686 -25.20 -44.13 -28.18
C GLY A 686 -25.49 -45.13 -29.29
N SER A 687 -24.65 -46.16 -29.42
CA SER A 687 -24.83 -47.28 -30.36
C SER A 687 -26.11 -48.06 -30.04
N GLY A 688 -26.97 -48.23 -31.05
CA GLY A 688 -28.25 -48.92 -30.91
C GLY A 688 -28.12 -50.42 -30.64
N ALA A 689 -28.92 -50.91 -29.68
CA ALA A 689 -29.34 -52.29 -29.58
C ALA A 689 -30.76 -52.34 -28.99
N ASN A 690 -31.66 -53.00 -29.70
CA ASN A 690 -33.10 -53.12 -29.43
C ASN A 690 -33.41 -53.82 -28.09
N GLY A 691 -34.42 -53.33 -27.36
CA GLY A 691 -35.05 -54.06 -26.26
C GLY A 691 -36.01 -53.18 -25.43
N THR A 692 -37.30 -53.41 -25.64
CA THR A 692 -38.51 -52.92 -24.95
C THR A 692 -38.42 -52.41 -23.50
N GLU A 693 -39.09 -51.27 -23.27
CA GLU A 693 -39.82 -50.83 -22.06
C GLU A 693 -39.04 -50.70 -20.73
N ASN A 694 -38.60 -49.47 -20.42
CA ASN A 694 -39.12 -48.69 -19.28
C ASN A 694 -38.43 -47.32 -19.23
N GLY A 695 -39.21 -46.27 -19.01
CA GLY A 695 -38.69 -44.92 -18.81
C GLY A 695 -37.93 -44.83 -17.50
N ASN A 696 -36.60 -44.77 -17.58
CA ASN A 696 -35.66 -44.26 -16.58
C ASN A 696 -34.23 -44.43 -17.13
N GLN A 697 -33.81 -43.54 -18.05
CA GLN A 697 -32.42 -43.45 -18.50
C GLN A 697 -32.03 -41.99 -18.72
N GLU A 698 -32.07 -41.20 -17.66
CA GLU A 698 -31.23 -40.01 -17.52
C GLU A 698 -30.44 -39.99 -16.19
N ASN A 699 -30.63 -41.00 -15.32
CA ASN A 699 -29.99 -41.09 -13.99
C ASN A 699 -28.66 -41.88 -13.98
N GLY A 700 -28.13 -42.29 -15.14
CA GLY A 700 -26.91 -43.11 -15.21
C GLY A 700 -25.61 -42.33 -15.37
N GLN A 701 -25.67 -41.03 -15.69
CA GLN A 701 -24.50 -40.32 -16.19
C GLN A 701 -23.59 -39.75 -15.07
N ILE A 702 -24.16 -39.30 -13.95
CA ILE A 702 -23.42 -38.56 -12.90
C ILE A 702 -22.97 -39.50 -11.76
N GLY A 703 -23.74 -40.54 -11.44
CA GLY A 703 -23.35 -41.53 -10.44
C GLY A 703 -22.13 -42.37 -10.85
N MET A 704 -21.91 -42.54 -12.16
CA MET A 704 -20.67 -43.13 -12.67
C MET A 704 -19.47 -42.18 -12.50
N GLU A 705 -19.63 -40.86 -12.39
CA GLU A 705 -18.51 -39.91 -12.40
C GLU A 705 -17.68 -39.92 -11.12
N LEU A 706 -18.26 -40.21 -9.94
CA LEU A 706 -17.51 -40.29 -8.67
C LEU A 706 -16.85 -41.64 -8.43
N ASP A 707 -17.53 -42.74 -8.77
CA ASP A 707 -16.92 -44.07 -8.78
C ASP A 707 -15.84 -44.16 -9.87
N LEU A 708 -16.05 -43.51 -11.02
CA LEU A 708 -14.99 -43.30 -12.03
C LEU A 708 -13.86 -42.44 -11.47
N LEU A 709 -14.13 -41.35 -10.73
CA LEU A 709 -13.07 -40.54 -10.13
C LEU A 709 -12.24 -41.32 -9.10
N GLU A 710 -12.84 -42.27 -8.37
CA GLU A 710 -12.13 -43.16 -7.44
C GLU A 710 -11.31 -44.25 -8.17
N GLU A 711 -11.85 -44.81 -9.27
CA GLU A 711 -11.14 -45.74 -10.16
C GLU A 711 -10.01 -45.05 -10.97
N GLU A 712 -10.25 -43.82 -11.42
CA GLU A 712 -9.33 -42.91 -12.09
C GLU A 712 -8.27 -42.38 -11.11
N LEU A 713 -8.58 -42.30 -9.82
CA LEU A 713 -7.63 -42.06 -8.73
C LEU A 713 -6.65 -43.21 -8.57
N HIS A 714 -7.09 -44.47 -8.66
CA HIS A 714 -6.20 -45.63 -8.68
C HIS A 714 -5.29 -45.65 -9.92
N LEU A 715 -5.79 -45.19 -11.07
CA LEU A 715 -4.95 -44.92 -12.25
C LEU A 715 -3.95 -43.79 -11.99
N THR A 716 -4.37 -42.73 -11.29
CA THR A 716 -3.50 -41.59 -10.94
C THR A 716 -2.42 -41.99 -9.94
N GLU A 717 -2.71 -42.87 -8.98
CA GLU A 717 -1.74 -43.48 -8.06
C GLU A 717 -0.67 -44.26 -8.84
N HIS A 718 -1.05 -44.95 -9.93
CA HIS A 718 -0.10 -45.60 -10.83
C HIS A 718 0.77 -44.59 -11.60
N TYR A 719 0.21 -43.48 -12.08
CA TYR A 719 0.95 -42.44 -12.82
C TYR A 719 1.82 -41.50 -11.96
N LEU A 720 1.49 -41.37 -10.67
CA LEU A 720 2.25 -40.61 -9.67
C LEU A 720 3.25 -41.47 -8.89
N GLY A 721 3.08 -42.81 -8.92
CA GLY A 721 3.95 -43.75 -8.21
C GLY A 721 5.33 -43.97 -8.85
N ASP A 722 5.49 -43.63 -10.13
CA ASP A 722 6.80 -43.58 -10.77
C ASP A 722 7.39 -42.17 -10.60
N ASP A 723 8.44 -42.04 -9.76
CA ASP A 723 9.18 -40.80 -9.50
C ASP A 723 9.75 -40.11 -10.77
N SER A 724 9.65 -40.75 -11.94
CA SER A 724 10.06 -40.22 -13.25
C SER A 724 8.94 -39.51 -14.03
N SER A 725 7.73 -39.40 -13.50
CA SER A 725 6.62 -38.75 -14.20
C SER A 725 6.78 -37.22 -14.18
N THR A 726 6.97 -36.61 -15.35
CA THR A 726 7.11 -35.15 -15.54
C THR A 726 5.92 -34.37 -14.96
N ARG A 727 4.75 -35.01 -14.85
CA ARG A 727 3.55 -34.44 -14.21
C ARG A 727 3.68 -34.33 -12.69
N ALA A 728 4.22 -35.36 -12.04
CA ALA A 728 4.42 -35.38 -10.59
C ALA A 728 5.47 -34.34 -10.17
N GLU A 729 6.57 -34.26 -10.91
CA GLU A 729 7.61 -33.24 -10.71
C GLU A 729 7.04 -31.82 -10.92
N GLY A 730 6.22 -31.63 -11.97
CA GLY A 730 5.53 -30.37 -12.24
C GLY A 730 4.61 -29.92 -11.10
N LEU A 731 3.85 -30.84 -10.51
CA LEU A 731 2.99 -30.56 -9.34
C LEU A 731 3.81 -30.19 -8.10
N SER A 732 4.89 -30.92 -7.82
CA SER A 732 5.77 -30.62 -6.68
C SER A 732 6.40 -29.22 -6.78
N ILE A 733 6.91 -28.86 -7.97
CA ILE A 733 7.47 -27.52 -8.24
C ILE A 733 6.38 -26.45 -8.09
N ALA A 734 5.19 -26.71 -8.62
CA ALA A 734 4.05 -25.78 -8.54
C ALA A 734 3.62 -25.53 -7.08
N PHE A 735 3.48 -26.59 -6.27
CA PHE A 735 3.12 -26.46 -4.85
C PHE A 735 4.21 -25.76 -4.04
N GLY A 736 5.48 -26.05 -4.32
CA GLY A 736 6.62 -25.34 -3.72
C GLY A 736 6.56 -23.83 -4.01
N LYS A 737 6.27 -23.44 -5.26
CA LYS A 737 6.14 -22.02 -5.63
C LYS A 737 4.88 -21.38 -5.04
N LEU A 738 3.75 -22.09 -5.03
CA LEU A 738 2.50 -21.58 -4.48
C LEU A 738 2.60 -21.29 -2.98
N GLY A 739 3.39 -22.08 -2.24
CA GLY A 739 3.69 -21.81 -0.83
C GLY A 739 4.61 -20.61 -0.58
N THR A 740 5.33 -20.11 -1.59
CA THR A 740 6.06 -18.83 -1.50
C THR A 740 5.15 -17.62 -1.72
N CYS A 741 3.96 -17.82 -2.32
CA CYS A 741 2.98 -16.77 -2.58
C CYS A 741 2.15 -16.45 -1.32
N PRO A 742 1.62 -15.21 -1.18
CA PRO A 742 0.80 -14.85 -0.03
C PRO A 742 -0.57 -15.53 -0.07
N ALA A 743 -0.98 -16.13 1.06
CA ALA A 743 -2.23 -16.90 1.17
C ALA A 743 -3.49 -16.17 0.64
N VAL A 744 -3.62 -14.87 0.89
CA VAL A 744 -4.78 -14.08 0.42
C VAL A 744 -4.84 -13.99 -1.12
N ALA A 745 -3.68 -13.95 -1.79
CA ALA A 745 -3.62 -13.95 -3.24
C ALA A 745 -3.94 -15.33 -3.81
N ASN A 746 -3.45 -16.40 -3.18
CA ASN A 746 -3.77 -17.78 -3.55
C ASN A 746 -5.28 -18.05 -3.45
N VAL A 747 -5.91 -17.72 -2.31
CA VAL A 747 -7.37 -17.90 -2.13
C VAL A 747 -8.17 -17.14 -3.20
N ARG A 748 -7.78 -15.92 -3.54
CA ARG A 748 -8.43 -15.15 -4.61
C ARG A 748 -8.26 -15.80 -5.97
N ALA A 749 -7.04 -16.26 -6.28
CA ALA A 749 -6.73 -16.90 -7.55
C ALA A 749 -7.42 -18.27 -7.69
N ILE A 750 -7.50 -19.08 -6.63
CA ILE A 750 -8.26 -20.34 -6.63
C ILE A 750 -9.73 -20.07 -6.94
N ARG A 751 -10.36 -19.09 -6.28
CA ARG A 751 -11.77 -18.70 -6.56
C ARG A 751 -12.01 -18.20 -7.98
N GLN A 752 -10.98 -17.69 -8.65
CA GLN A 752 -11.06 -17.17 -10.02
C GLN A 752 -10.91 -18.28 -11.06
N ILE A 753 -10.00 -19.23 -10.82
CA ILE A 753 -9.59 -20.25 -11.81
C ILE A 753 -10.34 -21.57 -11.63
N PHE A 754 -10.59 -21.99 -10.39
CA PHE A 754 -11.19 -23.27 -10.05
C PHE A 754 -12.68 -23.14 -9.74
N LYS A 755 -13.47 -24.07 -10.28
CA LYS A 755 -14.83 -24.32 -9.81
C LYS A 755 -14.81 -25.05 -8.46
N PRO A 756 -15.93 -25.06 -7.70
CA PRO A 756 -16.01 -25.79 -6.44
C PRO A 756 -15.64 -27.28 -6.58
N GLU A 757 -16.14 -27.96 -7.62
CA GLU A 757 -15.83 -29.37 -7.93
C GLU A 757 -14.34 -29.57 -8.21
N GLU A 758 -13.75 -28.74 -9.08
CA GLU A 758 -12.31 -28.78 -9.41
C GLU A 758 -11.44 -28.50 -8.16
N THR A 759 -11.93 -27.69 -7.22
CA THR A 759 -11.25 -27.42 -5.94
C THR A 759 -11.29 -28.65 -5.03
N LEU A 760 -12.34 -29.46 -5.07
CA LEU A 760 -12.40 -30.74 -4.36
C LEU A 760 -11.37 -31.72 -4.92
N SER A 761 -11.25 -31.84 -6.25
CA SER A 761 -10.21 -32.67 -6.89
C SER A 761 -8.80 -32.25 -6.44
N LEU A 762 -8.56 -30.95 -6.29
CA LEU A 762 -7.28 -30.43 -5.76
C LEU A 762 -7.06 -30.80 -4.29
N ILE A 763 -8.12 -30.78 -3.48
CA ILE A 763 -8.06 -31.23 -2.07
C ILE A 763 -7.75 -32.72 -1.99
N TYR A 764 -8.35 -33.56 -2.83
CA TYR A 764 -8.03 -34.99 -2.91
C TYR A 764 -6.57 -35.24 -3.29
N LEU A 765 -6.06 -34.52 -4.29
CA LEU A 765 -4.65 -34.61 -4.68
C LEU A 765 -3.70 -34.26 -3.52
N LEU A 766 -4.01 -33.21 -2.74
CA LEU A 766 -3.22 -32.84 -1.56
C LEU A 766 -3.32 -33.87 -0.43
N ARG A 767 -4.47 -34.55 -0.26
CA ARG A 767 -4.62 -35.67 0.68
C ARG A 767 -3.79 -36.88 0.27
N MET A 768 -3.74 -37.19 -1.03
CA MET A 768 -2.88 -38.25 -1.57
C MET A 768 -1.40 -37.96 -1.30
N GLU A 769 -0.94 -36.73 -1.53
CA GLU A 769 0.44 -36.33 -1.18
C GLU A 769 0.71 -36.45 0.33
N LEU A 770 -0.25 -36.08 1.19
CA LEU A 770 -0.13 -36.23 2.65
C LEU A 770 0.01 -37.70 3.07
N ASN A 771 -0.74 -38.60 2.42
CA ASN A 771 -0.70 -40.04 2.67
C ASN A 771 0.58 -40.68 2.10
N ARG A 772 0.99 -40.28 0.89
CA ARG A 772 2.21 -40.76 0.22
C ARG A 772 3.46 -40.45 1.02
N ASP A 773 3.54 -39.25 1.58
CA ASP A 773 4.62 -38.82 2.47
C ASP A 773 4.63 -39.60 3.82
N GLY A 774 3.64 -40.47 4.06
CA GLY A 774 3.62 -41.39 5.20
C GLY A 774 3.18 -40.76 6.53
N TRP A 775 2.75 -39.49 6.54
CA TRP A 775 2.37 -38.77 7.78
C TRP A 775 1.15 -39.35 8.50
N THR A 776 0.27 -40.04 7.77
CA THR A 776 -0.93 -40.71 8.31
C THR A 776 -0.70 -42.20 8.58
N SER A 777 0.44 -42.75 8.13
CA SER A 777 0.78 -44.16 8.27
C SER A 777 1.34 -44.47 9.67
N ARG A 778 1.11 -45.70 10.16
CA ARG A 778 1.68 -46.14 11.44
C ARG A 778 3.09 -46.65 11.22
N TYR A 779 4.03 -46.22 12.06
CA TYR A 779 5.44 -46.68 12.04
C TYR A 779 5.61 -48.21 12.10
N LEU A 780 4.68 -48.94 12.71
CA LEU A 780 4.74 -50.40 12.87
C LEU A 780 4.12 -51.18 11.70
N ASP A 781 3.31 -50.53 10.85
CA ASP A 781 2.68 -51.16 9.68
C ASP A 781 3.63 -51.19 8.46
N GLY A 782 4.78 -50.51 8.53
CA GLY A 782 5.81 -50.39 7.49
C GLY A 782 6.70 -51.62 7.24
N ALA A 783 6.41 -52.79 7.83
CA ALA A 783 7.15 -54.04 7.56
C ALA A 783 6.99 -54.58 6.11
N ARG A 784 6.37 -53.80 5.21
CA ARG A 784 6.21 -54.10 3.78
C ARG A 784 6.96 -53.14 2.84
N LEU A 785 7.67 -52.14 3.36
CA LEU A 785 8.64 -51.41 2.53
C LEU A 785 9.77 -52.38 2.21
N LYS A 786 9.83 -52.78 0.93
CA LYS A 786 10.93 -53.58 0.38
C LYS A 786 12.25 -52.92 0.75
N GLU A 787 13.27 -53.74 0.97
CA GLU A 787 14.66 -53.37 1.26
C GLU A 787 15.36 -52.61 0.10
N GLU A 788 14.61 -51.94 -0.77
CA GLU A 788 15.16 -51.19 -1.90
C GLU A 788 15.04 -49.68 -1.65
N ASP A 789 16.23 -49.07 -1.68
CA ASP A 789 16.62 -47.67 -1.68
C ASP A 789 16.67 -46.88 -0.36
N ASP A 790 17.76 -46.14 -0.23
CA ASP A 790 18.03 -45.11 0.76
C ASP A 790 16.86 -44.12 0.77
N LEU A 791 15.82 -44.38 1.57
CA LEU A 791 14.71 -43.46 1.78
C LEU A 791 15.25 -42.22 2.50
N ASP A 792 15.68 -41.23 1.71
CA ASP A 792 15.95 -39.89 2.19
C ASP A 792 14.69 -39.39 2.93
N ALA A 793 14.89 -38.95 4.18
CA ALA A 793 13.79 -38.43 4.98
C ALA A 793 13.16 -37.24 4.24
N VAL A 794 11.85 -37.31 4.00
CA VAL A 794 11.08 -36.25 3.33
C VAL A 794 11.31 -34.92 4.07
N PRO A 795 11.62 -33.83 3.36
CA PRO A 795 11.91 -32.56 4.02
C PRO A 795 10.68 -32.01 4.76
N ASP A 796 10.85 -31.65 6.05
CA ASP A 796 9.83 -31.04 6.94
C ASP A 796 9.03 -29.86 6.32
N SER A 797 9.51 -29.26 5.23
CA SER A 797 8.80 -28.20 4.52
C SER A 797 7.58 -28.70 3.73
N SER A 798 7.53 -29.97 3.28
CA SER A 798 6.42 -30.48 2.46
C SER A 798 5.09 -30.47 3.21
N ILE A 799 5.06 -31.01 4.44
CA ILE A 799 3.85 -31.04 5.28
C ILE A 799 3.30 -29.65 5.57
N ARG A 800 4.18 -28.67 5.81
CA ARG A 800 3.75 -27.28 6.01
C ARG A 800 3.09 -26.73 4.75
N LEU A 801 3.70 -26.96 3.59
CA LEU A 801 3.16 -26.49 2.31
C LEU A 801 1.79 -27.11 2.03
N ILE A 802 1.67 -28.43 2.19
CA ILE A 802 0.41 -29.17 1.98
C ILE A 802 -0.67 -28.65 2.94
N ALA A 803 -0.37 -28.46 4.22
CA ALA A 803 -1.31 -27.93 5.20
C ALA A 803 -1.76 -26.50 4.86
N ASP A 804 -0.82 -25.62 4.51
CA ASP A 804 -1.12 -24.24 4.11
C ASP A 804 -2.01 -24.21 2.85
N LEU A 805 -1.78 -25.10 1.87
CA LEU A 805 -2.57 -25.21 0.64
C LEU A 805 -3.96 -25.83 0.88
N LEU A 806 -4.07 -26.87 1.72
CA LEU A 806 -5.36 -27.46 2.12
C LEU A 806 -6.25 -26.41 2.79
N CYS A 807 -5.70 -25.62 3.73
CA CYS A 807 -6.44 -24.51 4.34
C CYS A 807 -6.89 -23.47 3.31
N GLN A 808 -6.02 -23.11 2.36
CA GLN A 808 -6.36 -22.14 1.31
C GLN A 808 -7.45 -22.64 0.37
N CYS A 809 -7.49 -23.94 0.06
CA CYS A 809 -8.55 -24.56 -0.74
C CYS A 809 -9.89 -24.59 0.03
N ILE A 810 -9.87 -24.88 1.34
CA ILE A 810 -11.09 -24.84 2.16
C ILE A 810 -11.63 -23.40 2.26
N ASP A 811 -10.74 -22.43 2.48
CA ASP A 811 -11.08 -21.01 2.54
C ASP A 811 -11.60 -20.49 1.20
N SER A 812 -11.11 -20.99 0.06
CA SER A 812 -11.58 -20.58 -1.27
C SER A 812 -13.01 -21.04 -1.53
N VAL A 813 -13.38 -22.28 -1.17
CA VAL A 813 -14.74 -22.82 -1.31
C VAL A 813 -15.73 -22.04 -0.43
N GLY A 814 -15.37 -21.77 0.83
CA GLY A 814 -16.20 -21.06 1.80
C GLY A 814 -17.50 -21.79 2.17
N PRO A 815 -18.29 -21.27 3.13
CA PRO A 815 -19.47 -21.97 3.65
C PRO A 815 -20.59 -22.18 2.62
N GLY A 816 -20.70 -21.30 1.62
CA GLY A 816 -21.70 -21.41 0.56
C GLY A 816 -21.41 -22.50 -0.46
N GLY A 817 -20.13 -22.79 -0.75
CA GLY A 817 -19.75 -23.81 -1.73
C GLY A 817 -20.08 -25.23 -1.26
N TRP A 818 -19.86 -25.52 0.02
CA TRP A 818 -20.18 -26.83 0.62
C TRP A 818 -21.70 -27.12 0.62
N LEU A 819 -22.52 -26.12 0.97
CA LEU A 819 -23.99 -26.26 1.00
C LEU A 819 -24.62 -26.42 -0.39
N ILE A 820 -24.07 -25.75 -1.41
CA ILE A 820 -24.56 -25.85 -2.78
C ILE A 820 -24.26 -27.25 -3.35
N ASN A 821 -23.10 -27.82 -3.01
CA ASN A 821 -22.75 -29.18 -3.40
C ASN A 821 -23.70 -30.23 -2.78
N ASP A 822 -24.02 -30.10 -1.49
CA ASP A 822 -25.02 -30.96 -0.82
C ASP A 822 -26.41 -30.80 -1.44
N MET A 823 -26.84 -29.57 -1.77
CA MET A 823 -28.13 -29.34 -2.42
C MET A 823 -28.19 -29.89 -3.85
N LEU A 824 -27.09 -29.84 -4.60
CA LEU A 824 -27.00 -30.44 -5.93
C LEU A 824 -27.04 -31.98 -5.85
N SER A 825 -26.37 -32.57 -4.85
CA SER A 825 -26.43 -34.00 -4.55
C SER A 825 -27.86 -34.45 -4.19
N LEU A 826 -28.55 -33.68 -3.33
CA LEU A 826 -29.95 -33.94 -2.97
C LEU A 826 -30.93 -33.74 -4.14
N ALA A 827 -30.64 -32.82 -5.06
CA ALA A 827 -31.46 -32.58 -6.25
C ALA A 827 -31.26 -33.65 -7.35
N ALA A 828 -30.12 -34.34 -7.35
CA ALA A 828 -29.81 -35.42 -8.29
C ALA A 828 -30.40 -36.79 -7.87
N GLY A 829 -30.96 -36.91 -6.67
CA GLY A 829 -31.71 -38.09 -6.23
C GLY A 829 -30.88 -39.35 -5.99
N SER A 830 -29.56 -39.23 -5.75
CA SER A 830 -28.67 -40.33 -5.39
C SER A 830 -28.62 -40.52 -3.86
N ASP A 831 -29.27 -41.58 -3.36
CA ASP A 831 -29.36 -41.92 -1.93
C ASP A 831 -28.08 -42.62 -1.39
N ASP A 832 -27.09 -42.87 -2.25
CA ASP A 832 -25.85 -43.64 -1.96
C ASP A 832 -24.55 -42.80 -2.06
N GLN A 833 -24.65 -41.47 -2.22
CA GLN A 833 -23.48 -40.60 -2.37
C GLN A 833 -22.88 -40.23 -0.99
N PRO A 834 -21.55 -40.26 -0.77
CA PRO A 834 -20.97 -39.83 0.50
C PRO A 834 -21.27 -38.35 0.76
N ASP A 835 -21.96 -38.08 1.87
CA ASP A 835 -22.25 -36.73 2.34
C ASP A 835 -20.96 -35.90 2.40
N SER A 836 -20.99 -34.61 2.02
CA SER A 836 -19.83 -33.73 2.20
C SER A 836 -19.35 -33.67 3.66
N ALA A 837 -20.26 -33.96 4.60
CA ALA A 837 -19.97 -34.16 6.01
C ALA A 837 -19.05 -35.38 6.27
N ASP A 838 -19.27 -36.50 5.60
CA ASP A 838 -18.44 -37.71 5.74
C ASP A 838 -17.05 -37.51 5.14
N PHE A 839 -16.97 -36.82 4.00
CA PHE A 839 -15.70 -36.40 3.40
C PHE A 839 -14.88 -35.51 4.36
N LEU A 840 -15.50 -34.48 4.94
CA LEU A 840 -14.84 -33.59 5.90
C LEU A 840 -14.47 -34.31 7.20
N ASN A 841 -15.29 -35.26 7.66
CA ASN A 841 -14.98 -36.09 8.81
C ASN A 841 -13.77 -37.00 8.55
N SER A 842 -13.69 -37.62 7.37
CA SER A 842 -12.54 -38.44 6.94
C SER A 842 -11.25 -37.60 6.92
N MET A 843 -11.28 -36.44 6.25
CA MET A 843 -10.13 -35.52 6.22
C MET A 843 -9.73 -35.04 7.61
N LYS A 844 -10.69 -34.75 8.49
CA LYS A 844 -10.41 -34.36 9.87
C LYS A 844 -9.68 -35.46 10.63
N LEU A 845 -10.04 -36.73 10.44
CA LEU A 845 -9.35 -37.85 11.09
C LEU A 845 -7.90 -37.97 10.60
N GLU A 846 -7.66 -37.85 9.29
CA GLU A 846 -6.31 -37.86 8.71
C GLU A 846 -5.43 -36.73 9.25
N VAL A 847 -5.96 -35.49 9.24
CA VAL A 847 -5.22 -34.32 9.77
C VAL A 847 -4.97 -34.45 11.27
N SER A 848 -5.90 -35.05 12.03
CA SER A 848 -5.70 -35.30 13.46
C SER A 848 -4.58 -36.31 13.71
N ALA A 849 -4.53 -37.39 12.92
CA ALA A 849 -3.45 -38.38 13.01
C ALA A 849 -2.08 -37.76 12.67
N ALA A 850 -2.00 -36.96 11.60
CA ALA A 850 -0.78 -36.24 11.24
C ALA A 850 -0.34 -35.25 12.33
N LEU A 851 -1.29 -34.53 12.95
CA LEU A 851 -1.00 -33.61 14.05
C LEU A 851 -0.46 -34.33 15.29
N GLU A 852 -1.08 -35.44 15.70
CA GLU A 852 -0.61 -36.27 16.81
C GLU A 852 0.81 -36.78 16.56
N GLY A 853 1.11 -37.23 15.33
CA GLY A 853 2.45 -37.63 14.93
C GLY A 853 3.49 -36.51 15.02
N VAL A 854 3.13 -35.29 14.60
CA VAL A 854 4.01 -34.11 14.71
C VAL A 854 4.23 -33.70 16.18
N GLU A 855 3.19 -33.73 17.01
CA GLU A 855 3.31 -33.45 18.45
C GLU A 855 4.23 -34.45 19.16
N GLU A 856 4.10 -35.74 18.85
CA GLU A 856 4.98 -36.79 19.35
C GLU A 856 6.42 -36.59 18.85
N ALA A 857 6.62 -36.25 17.58
CA ALA A 857 7.93 -35.97 17.01
C ALA A 857 8.60 -34.76 17.68
N VAL A 858 7.86 -33.69 17.98
CA VAL A 858 8.38 -32.51 18.70
C VAL A 858 8.74 -32.87 20.14
N TYR A 859 7.92 -33.66 20.83
CA TYR A 859 8.21 -34.15 22.17
C TYR A 859 9.48 -34.99 22.22
N LEU A 860 9.59 -36.00 21.34
CA LEU A 860 10.76 -36.87 21.22
C LEU A 860 12.01 -36.08 20.84
N ARG A 861 11.90 -35.14 19.89
CA ARG A 861 13.00 -34.24 19.51
C ARG A 861 13.48 -33.42 20.71
N GLY A 862 12.59 -32.93 21.56
CA GLY A 862 12.94 -32.21 22.79
C GLY A 862 13.79 -33.06 23.72
N VAL A 863 13.31 -34.26 24.04
CA VAL A 863 14.00 -35.21 24.94
C VAL A 863 15.34 -35.67 24.34
N LEU A 864 15.33 -36.14 23.09
CA LEU A 864 16.52 -36.66 22.42
C LEU A 864 17.58 -35.57 22.21
N ALA A 865 17.18 -34.35 21.85
CA ALA A 865 18.12 -33.24 21.68
C ALA A 865 18.83 -32.89 23.00
N GLU A 866 18.15 -32.98 24.15
CA GLU A 866 18.77 -32.79 25.46
C GLU A 866 19.74 -33.92 25.81
N VAL A 867 19.36 -35.17 25.54
CA VAL A 867 20.23 -36.34 25.73
C VAL A 867 21.49 -36.23 24.87
N VAL A 868 21.36 -35.85 23.60
CA VAL A 868 22.49 -35.63 22.68
C VAL A 868 23.36 -34.44 23.10
N LYS A 869 22.75 -33.33 23.55
CA LYS A 869 23.49 -32.17 24.11
C LYS A 869 24.26 -32.55 25.37
N TYR A 870 23.68 -33.37 26.23
CA TYR A 870 24.35 -33.88 27.43
C TYR A 870 25.52 -34.80 27.04
N SER A 871 25.28 -35.78 26.16
CA SER A 871 26.31 -36.70 25.64
C SER A 871 27.48 -35.96 25.00
N SER A 872 27.21 -34.99 24.12
CA SER A 872 28.24 -34.16 23.48
C SER A 872 28.97 -33.23 24.46
N SER A 873 28.32 -32.82 25.56
CA SER A 873 28.98 -32.05 26.63
C SER A 873 29.84 -32.94 27.52
N LEU A 874 29.44 -34.19 27.73
CA LEU A 874 30.20 -35.21 28.44
C LEU A 874 31.46 -35.61 27.66
N SER A 875 31.34 -35.84 26.35
CA SER A 875 32.48 -36.18 25.48
C SER A 875 33.50 -35.04 25.39
N LYS A 876 33.08 -33.78 25.46
CA LYS A 876 33.99 -32.62 25.57
C LYS A 876 34.63 -32.47 26.95
N GLY A 877 33.99 -32.97 28.00
CA GLY A 877 34.52 -32.98 29.37
C GLY A 877 35.57 -34.08 29.58
N ILE A 878 35.44 -35.20 28.87
CA ILE A 878 36.42 -36.28 28.80
C ILE A 878 37.40 -35.93 27.68
N THR A 879 38.51 -35.26 27.99
CA THR A 879 39.56 -35.05 26.99
C THR A 879 40.13 -36.41 26.56
N PRO A 880 40.05 -36.80 25.27
CA PRO A 880 40.68 -38.02 24.77
C PRO A 880 42.18 -37.74 24.56
N GLY A 881 42.93 -37.69 25.65
CA GLY A 881 44.38 -37.37 25.62
C GLY A 881 45.11 -37.54 26.95
N GLY A 882 44.54 -38.28 27.91
CA GLY A 882 45.10 -38.50 29.25
C GLY A 882 46.02 -39.71 29.41
N GLN A 883 46.72 -40.14 28.34
CA GLN A 883 47.91 -40.99 28.46
C GLN A 883 49.15 -40.18 28.06
N ALA A 884 49.43 -39.08 28.75
CA ALA A 884 50.74 -38.41 28.78
C ALA A 884 50.73 -37.21 29.73
N ALA A 885 50.78 -37.47 31.05
CA ALA A 885 51.35 -36.55 32.03
C ALA A 885 51.49 -37.28 33.37
N THR A 886 52.56 -38.06 33.48
CA THR A 886 53.17 -38.38 34.77
C THR A 886 53.48 -37.05 35.49
N ASN A 887 52.98 -36.87 36.71
CA ASN A 887 53.23 -35.75 37.65
C ASN A 887 52.17 -34.65 37.77
N GLY A 888 50.89 -35.01 37.81
CA GLY A 888 49.80 -34.19 38.36
C GLY A 888 48.69 -35.07 38.93
N PRO A 889 47.88 -34.60 39.91
CA PRO A 889 46.82 -35.40 40.49
C PRO A 889 45.84 -35.81 39.38
N VAL A 890 45.68 -37.11 39.18
CA VAL A 890 44.67 -37.67 38.27
C VAL A 890 43.33 -37.49 38.98
N GLU A 891 42.62 -36.42 38.66
CA GLU A 891 41.23 -36.21 39.10
C GLU A 891 40.33 -37.24 38.40
N GLY A 892 40.20 -38.40 39.03
CA GLY A 892 39.13 -39.34 38.75
C GLY A 892 37.85 -38.92 39.47
N HIS A 893 36.77 -38.82 38.69
CA HIS A 893 35.37 -39.03 39.05
C HIS A 893 34.51 -37.81 39.44
N THR A 894 33.57 -37.48 38.55
CA THR A 894 32.12 -37.58 38.78
C THR A 894 31.41 -37.87 37.44
N ASN A 895 31.77 -38.96 36.75
CA ASN A 895 30.88 -39.50 35.74
C ASN A 895 30.19 -40.69 36.40
N THR A 896 28.90 -40.52 36.67
CA THR A 896 27.98 -41.56 37.13
C THR A 896 28.35 -42.94 36.58
N THR A 897 28.84 -43.83 37.44
CA THR A 897 29.10 -45.26 37.15
C THR A 897 27.80 -46.07 37.02
N THR A 898 26.64 -45.41 37.06
CA THR A 898 25.34 -45.97 36.75
C THR A 898 25.00 -45.73 35.28
N ALA A 899 24.54 -46.75 34.56
CA ALA A 899 24.03 -46.65 33.19
C ALA A 899 22.68 -45.89 33.10
N MET A 900 22.56 -44.76 33.81
CA MET A 900 21.37 -43.94 33.93
C MET A 900 21.73 -42.46 33.69
N LEU A 901 20.81 -41.72 33.07
CA LEU A 901 20.94 -40.27 32.88
C LEU A 901 20.85 -39.55 34.23
N PRO A 902 21.74 -38.58 34.53
CA PRO A 902 21.64 -37.81 35.76
C PRO A 902 20.46 -36.83 35.72
N LEU A 903 19.75 -36.70 36.84
CA LEU A 903 18.57 -35.82 36.98
C LEU A 903 18.81 -34.36 36.56
N GLY A 904 20.04 -33.87 36.73
CA GLY A 904 20.37 -32.47 36.45
C GLY A 904 20.85 -32.19 35.03
N SER A 905 21.05 -33.21 34.18
CA SER A 905 21.56 -33.12 32.79
C SER A 905 22.71 -32.12 32.56
N LYS A 906 23.51 -31.86 33.59
CA LYS A 906 24.63 -30.91 33.60
C LYS A 906 25.93 -31.68 33.53
N ALA A 907 26.63 -31.57 32.41
CA ALA A 907 28.03 -31.98 32.34
C ALA A 907 28.86 -31.01 33.17
N THR A 908 29.45 -31.48 34.27
CA THR A 908 30.35 -30.69 35.10
C THR A 908 31.59 -30.36 34.26
N ARG A 909 31.72 -29.13 33.78
CA ARG A 909 32.96 -28.67 33.14
C ARG A 909 34.02 -28.56 34.23
N ASN A 910 34.87 -29.58 34.38
CA ASN A 910 35.91 -29.60 35.41
C ASN A 910 36.91 -28.44 35.20
N ALA A 911 37.18 -28.05 33.95
CA ALA A 911 37.99 -26.89 33.63
C ALA A 911 37.38 -25.56 34.14
N VAL A 912 38.12 -24.85 34.98
CA VAL A 912 37.83 -23.46 35.35
C VAL A 912 38.16 -22.55 34.16
N SER A 913 37.25 -21.65 33.78
CA SER A 913 37.52 -20.71 32.69
C SER A 913 38.75 -19.84 32.99
N LYS A 914 39.63 -19.63 32.01
CA LYS A 914 40.82 -18.77 32.15
C LYS A 914 40.48 -17.28 32.24
N LYS A 915 39.24 -16.88 31.97
CA LYS A 915 38.80 -15.47 31.92
C LYS A 915 37.75 -15.18 33.01
N LYS A 916 37.87 -14.05 33.70
CA LYS A 916 36.88 -13.51 34.64
C LYS A 916 36.33 -12.18 34.14
N VAL A 917 35.07 -11.91 34.45
CA VAL A 917 34.42 -10.61 34.22
C VAL A 917 34.52 -9.82 35.53
N VAL A 918 35.02 -8.58 35.45
CA VAL A 918 35.21 -7.69 36.60
C VAL A 918 34.10 -6.62 36.61
N SER A 919 33.97 -5.87 37.72
CA SER A 919 33.05 -4.73 37.83
C SER A 919 33.24 -3.76 36.66
N GLY A 920 32.17 -3.47 35.93
CA GLY A 920 32.20 -2.66 34.70
C GLY A 920 32.21 -3.47 33.39
N GLY A 921 32.16 -4.81 33.46
CA GLY A 921 32.04 -5.68 32.28
C GLY A 921 33.36 -6.01 31.58
N GLU A 922 34.50 -5.53 32.11
CA GLU A 922 35.83 -5.81 31.57
C GLU A 922 36.21 -7.29 31.79
N VAL A 923 36.77 -7.94 30.74
CA VAL A 923 37.19 -9.34 30.77
C VAL A 923 38.70 -9.44 31.02
N LYS A 924 39.12 -9.95 32.19
CA LYS A 924 40.53 -10.17 32.57
C LYS A 924 40.88 -11.65 32.64
N THR A 925 42.16 -11.98 32.51
CA THR A 925 42.67 -13.33 32.78
C THR A 925 42.61 -13.62 34.29
N ARG A 926 42.22 -14.85 34.67
CA ARG A 926 42.22 -15.30 36.06
C ARG A 926 43.65 -15.58 36.51
N THR A 927 43.98 -15.19 37.73
CA THR A 927 45.28 -15.53 38.33
C THR A 927 45.33 -17.02 38.69
N PRO A 928 46.53 -17.64 38.74
CA PRO A 928 46.64 -19.05 39.14
C PRO A 928 46.10 -19.32 40.55
N ARG A 929 46.20 -18.34 41.47
CA ARG A 929 45.60 -18.40 42.80
C ARG A 929 44.07 -18.49 42.75
N GLU A 930 43.43 -17.68 41.90
CA GLU A 930 41.98 -17.72 41.70
C GLU A 930 41.52 -19.01 41.03
N VAL A 931 42.30 -19.52 40.06
CA VAL A 931 42.04 -20.82 39.43
C VAL A 931 42.10 -21.93 40.48
N GLY A 932 43.16 -22.00 41.31
CA GLY A 932 43.27 -22.99 42.38
C GLY A 932 42.16 -22.90 43.42
N HIS A 933 41.74 -21.69 43.81
CA HIS A 933 40.61 -21.51 44.72
C HIS A 933 39.28 -22.02 44.13
N LEU A 934 39.02 -21.78 42.84
CA LEU A 934 37.83 -22.29 42.17
C LEU A 934 37.88 -23.80 41.91
N THR A 935 39.06 -24.36 41.65
CA THR A 935 39.25 -25.81 41.58
C THR A 935 38.98 -26.46 42.92
N SER A 936 39.52 -25.92 44.02
CA SER A 936 39.25 -26.41 45.39
C SER A 936 37.77 -26.40 45.74
N LYS A 937 36.99 -25.41 45.28
CA LYS A 937 35.53 -25.38 45.46
C LYS A 937 34.76 -26.43 44.66
N LYS A 938 35.36 -27.02 43.62
CA LYS A 938 34.74 -28.08 42.80
C LYS A 938 35.04 -29.49 43.33
N VAL A 939 36.01 -29.61 44.24
CA VAL A 939 36.31 -30.86 44.94
C VAL A 939 35.11 -31.21 45.84
N ALA A 940 34.68 -32.46 45.82
CA ALA A 940 33.59 -32.95 46.65
C ALA A 940 34.02 -33.07 48.13
N ASP A 941 33.06 -33.29 49.03
CA ASP A 941 33.32 -33.46 50.47
C ASP A 941 34.29 -34.62 50.80
N TYR A 942 34.41 -35.59 49.89
CA TYR A 942 35.33 -36.72 50.00
C TYR A 942 35.97 -37.06 48.65
N THR A 943 37.30 -37.09 48.59
CA THR A 943 38.08 -37.50 47.42
C THR A 943 39.26 -38.39 47.82
N PHE A 944 39.67 -39.29 46.94
CA PHE A 944 40.87 -40.11 47.12
C PHE A 944 41.98 -39.63 46.17
N GLU A 945 42.92 -38.86 46.70
CA GLU A 945 44.05 -38.33 45.94
C GLU A 945 45.30 -39.18 46.18
N ARG A 946 45.60 -40.09 45.26
CA ARG A 946 46.81 -40.92 45.32
C ARG A 946 47.99 -40.12 44.78
N ILE A 947 48.90 -39.73 45.67
CA ILE A 947 50.20 -39.18 45.29
C ILE A 947 51.10 -40.35 44.86
N LEU A 948 51.54 -40.33 43.60
CA LEU A 948 52.56 -41.24 43.09
C LEU A 948 53.91 -40.53 43.25
N VAL A 949 54.84 -41.14 44.00
CA VAL A 949 56.19 -40.62 44.24
C VAL A 949 57.18 -41.33 43.34
#